data_AF-Q9VGY6-F1
#
_entry.id   AF-Q9VGY6-F1
#
_cell.length_a   1.000
_cell.length_b   1.000
_cell.length_c   1.000
_cell.angle_alpha   90.00
_cell.angle_beta   90.00
_cell.angle_gamma   90.00
#
_symmetry.space_group_name_H-M   'P 1'
#
loop_
_entity.id
_entity.type
_entity.pdbx_description
1 polymer ?
#
loop_
_entity_poly.entity_id
_entity_poly.type
_entity_poly.pdbx_seq_one_letter_code
_entity_poly.pdbx_strand_id
1 'polypeptide(L)'
;MLAMKDKPWLLLFGLLAALSCLASFGDAAYPYYGTKIGALTRLHHGVSGDVYAVDSRTIFIKKFNYDGEAPAAYFYVGNTARPSNEGAARLRDERGGTASLTRRYRNKDVTLSLPEGKTLRDIKWFSVWCDEFAVNFGDVSIPPNLDFPRPQKISALRGVHGVSSDNIVIVDAQTLLVPNFSYDGEAPDAKFWVGRGQRPTSDGLRIPDENGKENPLRRYERKTIVLTLPEDLTIFDIGHFGVWCEAFTVDFGHVRLPEGLNVPPSLKMLGISPQSKLNCEVLYDDLAFEVRWAVAGESIVVQLVAKLEPNHYMSFGISPNKNISQMIGADAVVAWVDPQTGNGFATDYFLEGKAQCSGGRGACPDTKISEKTNSIRLLNAAMVNGYSIVTYQRSLAATDRLDLPISITGAESVVWAIGPLNDYQEVSFHTFYNKHLHQIEFGRQPKWNCPLPEGARGNSNSSEQEDSAPAAQSSTGGAGYPPAGRPNVEPDEEFYENRAEALHRQPPQRRQETAIITQRRPVPTPKPVNSNGAWDIPAIQCHEPEDGVFYAQMGPTGGKHGYPAITGHVGWGISWYINGLLIPEIHVVRGKTYTFVVEGGNNPDIPAKYHPFYISDDPVGGYEHKREEEKKAVRIYAGVHRSRSGQVTPTGVGRLCNWTPDVEGPPADDYQSFGAYQRTLTLKCDAGEPGVITWKPDRNTPDTVYYHCFTHRYLGWKIHVHDSCDSEAGGLKGAASERHEIRLPAKATVAEPAPVHEDYAGEASVRHETKMASALLRLSRRAY
;
A
#
# COMPACT_ATOMS: atom_id res chain seq x y z
N MET A 1 -61.60 21.41 41.99
CA MET A 1 -60.23 20.87 42.14
C MET A 1 -60.29 19.35 42.28
N LEU A 2 -59.59 18.63 41.42
CA LEU A 2 -59.06 17.25 41.52
C LEU A 2 -58.56 16.92 40.10
N ALA A 3 -57.38 17.42 39.72
CA ALA A 3 -56.05 16.86 39.97
C ALA A 3 -55.72 15.64 39.10
N MET A 4 -54.68 15.84 38.29
CA MET A 4 -54.00 14.94 37.38
C MET A 4 -53.58 13.62 38.03
N LYS A 5 -53.52 12.55 37.23
CA LYS A 5 -52.49 11.52 37.38
C LYS A 5 -52.21 10.77 36.08
N ASP A 6 -50.93 10.71 35.81
CA ASP A 6 -50.26 10.40 34.56
C ASP A 6 -50.23 8.91 34.21
N LYS A 7 -50.15 8.64 32.90
CA LYS A 7 -49.99 7.31 32.28
C LYS A 7 -48.50 7.04 32.02
N PRO A 8 -47.84 6.13 32.77
CA PRO A 8 -46.40 5.88 32.64
C PRO A 8 -46.03 4.88 31.51
N TRP A 9 -46.98 4.39 30.72
CA TRP A 9 -46.71 3.33 29.73
C TRP A 9 -46.04 3.80 28.43
N LEU A 10 -46.19 5.06 28.04
CA LEU A 10 -45.60 5.58 26.79
C LEU A 10 -44.08 5.81 26.90
N LEU A 11 -43.57 6.07 28.10
CA LEU A 11 -42.13 6.27 28.32
C LEU A 11 -41.34 4.95 28.28
N LEU A 12 -41.95 3.82 28.62
CA LEU A 12 -41.26 2.53 28.67
C LEU A 12 -40.94 1.97 27.27
N PHE A 13 -41.85 2.19 26.30
CA PHE A 13 -41.63 1.77 24.91
C PHE A 13 -40.58 2.62 24.19
N GLY A 14 -40.49 3.92 24.51
CA GLY A 14 -39.44 4.79 23.97
C GLY A 14 -38.03 4.39 24.44
N LEU A 15 -37.90 3.94 25.69
CA LEU A 15 -36.61 3.51 26.24
C LEU A 15 -36.13 2.17 25.66
N LEU A 16 -37.04 1.21 25.43
CA LEU A 16 -36.67 -0.07 24.79
C LEU A 16 -36.22 0.11 23.33
N ALA A 17 -36.84 1.01 22.58
CA ALA A 17 -36.41 1.34 21.21
C ALA A 17 -35.06 2.10 21.18
N ALA A 18 -34.81 2.98 22.16
CA ALA A 18 -33.53 3.67 22.29
C ALA A 18 -32.38 2.74 22.71
N LEU A 19 -32.67 1.71 23.53
CA LEU A 19 -31.67 0.70 23.90
C LEU A 19 -31.33 -0.28 22.76
N SER A 20 -32.22 -0.49 21.79
CA SER A 20 -31.89 -1.28 20.59
C SER A 20 -31.02 -0.53 19.55
N CYS A 21 -30.89 0.79 19.64
CA CYS A 21 -30.11 1.58 18.68
C CYS A 21 -28.68 1.93 19.13
N LEU A 22 -28.23 1.45 20.29
CA LEU A 22 -26.86 1.70 20.78
C LEU A 22 -25.98 0.44 20.86
N ALA A 23 -26.43 -0.68 20.30
CA ALA A 23 -25.59 -1.87 20.09
C ALA A 23 -24.94 -1.83 18.69
N SER A 24 -24.18 -0.78 18.41
CA SER A 24 -23.01 -0.88 17.56
C SER A 24 -21.82 -0.48 18.42
N PHE A 25 -21.56 -1.31 19.44
CA PHE A 25 -20.22 -1.42 19.95
C PHE A 25 -19.38 -1.80 18.73
N GLY A 26 -18.51 -0.90 18.28
CA GLY A 26 -17.40 -1.31 17.45
C GLY A 26 -16.76 -2.47 18.20
N ASP A 27 -16.73 -3.64 17.58
CA ASP A 27 -15.84 -4.70 18.04
C ASP A 27 -14.49 -4.01 18.12
N ALA A 28 -14.02 -3.75 19.34
CA ALA A 28 -12.60 -3.52 19.55
C ALA A 28 -11.98 -4.79 18.97
N ALA A 29 -11.38 -4.67 17.79
CA ALA A 29 -10.91 -5.80 17.01
C ALA A 29 -10.11 -6.67 17.96
N TYR A 30 -10.69 -7.80 18.36
CA TYR A 30 -10.01 -8.72 19.24
C TYR A 30 -8.68 -9.04 18.54
N PRO A 31 -7.55 -9.00 19.25
CA PRO A 31 -6.26 -9.27 18.63
C PRO A 31 -6.33 -10.61 17.90
N TYR A 32 -6.10 -10.57 16.59
CA TYR A 32 -6.21 -11.72 15.72
C TYR A 32 -4.98 -12.62 15.89
N TYR A 33 -5.22 -13.88 16.26
CA TYR A 33 -4.19 -14.88 16.54
C TYR A 33 -4.20 -16.04 15.54
N GLY A 34 -4.99 -15.95 14.46
CA GLY A 34 -5.26 -17.03 13.53
C GLY A 34 -6.50 -17.85 13.88
N THR A 35 -6.61 -19.06 13.34
CA THR A 35 -7.80 -19.91 13.48
C THR A 35 -7.83 -20.57 14.86
N LYS A 36 -8.89 -20.35 15.65
CA LYS A 36 -9.04 -21.00 16.96
C LYS A 36 -9.22 -22.51 16.79
N ILE A 37 -8.37 -23.29 17.45
CA ILE A 37 -8.46 -24.77 17.51
C ILE A 37 -9.38 -25.17 18.67
N GLY A 38 -9.15 -24.61 19.86
CA GLY A 38 -9.92 -24.94 21.06
C GLY A 38 -9.17 -24.57 22.34
N ALA A 39 -9.80 -24.79 23.50
CA ALA A 39 -9.14 -24.62 24.79
C ALA A 39 -8.50 -25.94 25.23
N LEU A 40 -7.35 -25.86 25.91
CA LEU A 40 -6.75 -27.02 26.56
C LEU A 40 -7.65 -27.56 27.67
N THR A 41 -7.80 -28.89 27.71
CA THR A 41 -8.41 -29.57 28.86
C THR A 41 -7.58 -29.32 30.12
N ARG A 42 -8.26 -29.17 31.26
CA ARG A 42 -7.62 -28.85 32.55
C ARG A 42 -7.50 -30.11 33.41
N LEU A 43 -6.61 -31.03 33.03
CA LEU A 43 -6.51 -32.33 33.70
C LEU A 43 -5.62 -32.24 34.93
N HIS A 44 -4.37 -31.82 34.76
CA HIS A 44 -3.37 -31.75 35.83
C HIS A 44 -2.50 -30.50 35.72
N HIS A 45 -1.79 -30.18 36.80
CA HIS A 45 -0.77 -29.13 36.86
C HIS A 45 -1.21 -27.72 36.43
N GLY A 46 -2.51 -27.43 36.56
CA GLY A 46 -3.09 -26.13 36.18
C GLY A 46 -3.01 -25.82 34.68
N VAL A 47 -2.76 -26.82 33.84
CA VAL A 47 -2.69 -26.65 32.38
C VAL A 47 -3.97 -26.02 31.86
N SER A 48 -3.83 -24.87 31.22
CA SER A 48 -4.92 -24.17 30.55
C SER A 48 -4.38 -23.18 29.53
N GLY A 49 -5.20 -22.79 28.56
CA GLY A 49 -4.87 -21.84 27.51
C GLY A 49 -5.78 -22.04 26.30
N ASP A 50 -5.96 -21.00 25.49
CA ASP A 50 -6.68 -21.09 24.22
C ASP A 50 -5.67 -21.30 23.08
N VAL A 51 -5.87 -22.35 22.29
CA VAL A 51 -4.96 -22.79 21.22
C VAL A 51 -5.47 -22.31 19.86
N TYR A 52 -4.57 -21.76 19.06
CA TYR A 52 -4.81 -21.20 17.74
C TYR A 52 -3.78 -21.73 16.73
N ALA A 53 -4.21 -21.91 15.48
CA ALA A 53 -3.34 -22.13 14.34
C ALA A 53 -2.92 -20.78 13.75
N VAL A 54 -1.62 -20.47 13.79
CA VAL A 54 -1.03 -19.27 13.18
C VAL A 54 -0.85 -19.48 11.68
N ASP A 55 -0.35 -20.66 11.31
CA ASP A 55 -0.19 -21.13 9.93
C ASP A 55 -0.25 -22.68 9.90
N SER A 56 0.25 -23.31 8.83
CA SER A 56 0.27 -24.78 8.69
C SER A 56 1.17 -25.51 9.68
N ARG A 57 2.07 -24.82 10.37
CA ARG A 57 3.16 -25.37 11.18
C ARG A 57 3.36 -24.68 12.52
N THR A 58 2.63 -23.61 12.81
CA THR A 58 2.79 -22.85 14.05
C THR A 58 1.49 -22.84 14.86
N ILE A 59 1.63 -23.21 16.14
CA ILE A 59 0.59 -23.17 17.15
C ILE A 59 0.84 -21.98 18.07
N PHE A 60 -0.19 -21.20 18.38
CA PHE A 60 -0.17 -20.17 19.39
C PHE A 60 -1.08 -20.54 20.55
N ILE A 61 -0.61 -20.41 21.79
CA ILE A 61 -1.37 -20.66 23.01
C ILE A 61 -1.49 -19.35 23.76
N LYS A 62 -2.70 -18.81 23.81
CA LYS A 62 -3.02 -17.58 24.53
C LYS A 62 -3.22 -17.89 26.01
N LYS A 63 -2.61 -17.08 26.88
CA LYS A 63 -2.73 -17.17 28.35
C LYS A 63 -2.46 -18.58 28.88
N PHE A 64 -1.37 -19.20 28.42
CA PHE A 64 -0.97 -20.51 28.90
C PHE A 64 -0.59 -20.47 30.39
N ASN A 65 -1.09 -21.46 31.14
CA ASN A 65 -0.76 -21.69 32.55
C ASN A 65 -0.26 -23.12 32.73
N TYR A 66 0.72 -23.30 33.59
CA TYR A 66 1.28 -24.58 34.02
C TYR A 66 2.13 -24.32 35.28
N ASP A 67 2.03 -25.16 36.31
CA ASP A 67 2.67 -24.90 37.60
C ASP A 67 4.20 -25.07 37.60
N GLY A 68 4.75 -25.87 36.68
CA GLY A 68 6.19 -26.17 36.61
C GLY A 68 6.65 -27.34 37.49
N GLU A 69 5.73 -28.04 38.15
CA GLU A 69 6.08 -29.00 39.22
C GLU A 69 6.34 -30.44 38.71
N ALA A 70 5.97 -30.75 37.47
CA ALA A 70 6.17 -32.11 36.94
C ALA A 70 7.63 -32.34 36.48
N PRO A 71 8.17 -33.55 36.67
CA PRO A 71 9.59 -33.81 36.47
C PRO A 71 10.01 -33.86 34.99
N ALA A 72 9.12 -34.29 34.09
CA ALA A 72 9.41 -34.49 32.67
C ALA A 72 8.26 -34.07 31.75
N ALA A 73 7.73 -32.84 31.92
CA ALA A 73 6.66 -32.29 31.07
C ALA A 73 7.20 -31.72 29.75
N TYR A 74 6.46 -31.89 28.65
CA TYR A 74 6.81 -31.41 27.32
C TYR A 74 5.56 -31.02 26.53
N PHE A 75 5.75 -30.23 25.47
CA PHE A 75 4.73 -30.04 24.44
C PHE A 75 4.78 -31.19 23.44
N TYR A 76 3.64 -31.83 23.19
CA TYR A 76 3.51 -33.02 22.35
C TYR A 76 2.47 -32.81 21.26
N VAL A 77 2.70 -33.47 20.12
CA VAL A 77 1.71 -33.65 19.06
C VAL A 77 1.68 -35.10 18.61
N GLY A 78 0.52 -35.59 18.18
CA GLY A 78 0.40 -36.94 17.65
C GLY A 78 -0.80 -37.13 16.73
N ASN A 79 -0.81 -38.27 16.03
CA ASN A 79 -1.82 -38.62 15.01
C ASN A 79 -2.73 -39.79 15.43
N THR A 80 -2.58 -40.27 16.67
CA THR A 80 -3.48 -41.24 17.29
C THR A 80 -4.82 -40.59 17.64
N ALA A 81 -5.84 -41.41 17.96
CA ALA A 81 -7.18 -40.88 18.27
C ALA A 81 -7.25 -40.09 19.58
N ARG A 82 -6.30 -40.31 20.50
CA ARG A 82 -6.17 -39.64 21.80
C ARG A 82 -4.69 -39.43 22.13
N PRO A 83 -4.34 -38.44 22.98
CA PRO A 83 -2.98 -38.25 23.46
C PRO A 83 -2.33 -39.53 23.99
N SER A 84 -1.17 -39.86 23.44
CA SER A 84 -0.34 -41.02 23.80
C SER A 84 1.13 -40.72 23.54
N ASN A 85 2.05 -41.37 24.23
CA ASN A 85 3.48 -41.30 23.93
C ASN A 85 3.86 -42.07 22.66
N GLU A 86 3.11 -43.12 22.30
CA GLU A 86 3.36 -43.93 21.09
C GLU A 86 3.16 -43.11 19.82
N GLY A 87 4.23 -43.00 19.01
CA GLY A 87 4.22 -42.28 17.73
C GLY A 87 4.06 -40.76 17.84
N ALA A 88 4.07 -40.21 19.04
CA ALA A 88 4.01 -38.77 19.25
C ALA A 88 5.38 -38.11 19.06
N ALA A 89 5.36 -36.83 18.71
CA ALA A 89 6.54 -36.01 18.54
C ALA A 89 6.60 -34.93 19.61
N ARG A 90 7.78 -34.77 20.22
CA ARG A 90 8.08 -33.65 21.11
C ARG A 90 8.23 -32.38 20.28
N LEU A 91 7.59 -31.30 20.70
CA LEU A 91 7.83 -29.97 20.18
C LEU A 91 8.97 -29.31 20.97
N ARG A 92 9.67 -28.40 20.30
CA ARG A 92 10.53 -27.45 20.99
C ARG A 92 9.66 -26.43 21.73
N ASP A 93 10.11 -25.92 22.87
CA ASP A 93 9.36 -24.89 23.62
C ASP A 93 9.37 -23.51 22.91
N GLU A 94 8.83 -22.46 23.53
CA GLU A 94 8.78 -21.13 22.90
C GLU A 94 10.14 -20.43 22.81
N ARG A 95 11.12 -20.89 23.57
CA ARG A 95 12.54 -20.54 23.45
C ARG A 95 13.28 -21.63 22.67
N GLY A 96 12.55 -22.46 21.92
CA GLY A 96 12.95 -23.66 21.20
C GLY A 96 13.97 -24.60 21.88
N GLY A 97 13.93 -24.66 23.21
CA GLY A 97 14.57 -25.70 23.99
C GLY A 97 13.90 -27.07 23.79
N THR A 98 14.67 -28.13 24.00
CA THR A 98 14.23 -29.53 23.96
C THR A 98 14.15 -30.17 25.34
N ALA A 99 14.49 -29.41 26.40
CA ALA A 99 14.43 -29.85 27.79
C ALA A 99 12.99 -29.89 28.31
N SER A 100 12.79 -30.53 29.47
CA SER A 100 11.47 -30.55 30.11
C SER A 100 11.05 -29.15 30.55
N LEU A 101 9.74 -28.91 30.57
CA LEU A 101 9.12 -27.69 31.06
C LEU A 101 9.24 -27.65 32.59
N THR A 102 10.36 -27.13 33.09
CA THR A 102 10.62 -26.96 34.53
C THR A 102 10.11 -25.64 35.09
N ARG A 103 9.76 -24.70 34.20
CA ARG A 103 9.33 -23.36 34.59
C ARG A 103 7.81 -23.28 34.76
N ARG A 104 7.40 -22.44 35.69
CA ARG A 104 6.00 -22.03 35.83
C ARG A 104 5.58 -21.09 34.70
N TYR A 105 4.37 -21.28 34.19
CA TYR A 105 3.71 -20.38 33.25
C TYR A 105 2.48 -19.77 33.95
N ARG A 106 2.34 -18.45 33.92
CA ARG A 106 1.17 -17.71 34.41
C ARG A 106 0.67 -16.76 33.34
N ASN A 107 -0.46 -17.09 32.71
CA ASN A 107 -1.06 -16.30 31.63
C ASN A 107 -0.06 -15.89 30.53
N LYS A 108 0.93 -16.74 30.25
CA LYS A 108 1.98 -16.43 29.28
C LYS A 108 1.54 -16.86 27.89
N ASP A 109 1.77 -16.02 26.89
CA ASP A 109 1.54 -16.40 25.50
C ASP A 109 2.72 -17.23 24.98
N VAL A 110 2.43 -18.33 24.29
CA VAL A 110 3.42 -19.32 23.84
C VAL A 110 3.23 -19.56 22.36
N THR A 111 4.30 -19.46 21.57
CA THR A 111 4.30 -19.80 20.14
C THR A 111 5.19 -21.00 19.91
N LEU A 112 4.67 -22.05 19.29
CA LEU A 112 5.35 -23.32 19.09
C LEU A 112 5.36 -23.68 17.61
N SER A 113 6.49 -24.20 17.13
CA SER A 113 6.63 -24.69 15.76
C SER A 113 6.60 -26.22 15.75
N LEU A 114 5.88 -26.79 14.79
CA LEU A 114 5.86 -28.22 14.56
C LEU A 114 7.23 -28.71 14.05
N PRO A 115 7.60 -29.99 14.32
CA PRO A 115 8.87 -30.55 13.89
C PRO A 115 9.00 -30.52 12.36
N GLU A 116 10.23 -30.58 11.88
CA GLU A 116 10.54 -30.64 10.44
C GLU A 116 9.71 -31.71 9.71
N GLY A 117 9.22 -31.36 8.50
CA GLY A 117 8.34 -32.22 7.70
C GLY A 117 6.91 -32.44 8.20
N LYS A 118 6.49 -31.88 9.35
CA LYS A 118 5.12 -32.03 9.88
C LYS A 118 4.29 -30.75 9.75
N THR A 119 3.00 -30.91 9.46
CA THR A 119 1.98 -29.86 9.41
C THR A 119 0.81 -30.17 10.33
N LEU A 120 -0.06 -29.19 10.58
CA LEU A 120 -1.31 -29.37 11.34
C LEU A 120 -2.24 -30.42 10.73
N ARG A 121 -2.10 -30.76 9.45
CA ARG A 121 -2.88 -31.84 8.81
C ARG A 121 -2.40 -33.24 9.21
N ASP A 122 -1.14 -33.35 9.66
CA ASP A 122 -0.51 -34.63 9.98
C ASP A 122 -0.72 -35.05 11.45
N ILE A 123 -1.41 -34.21 12.24
CA ILE A 123 -1.60 -34.38 13.67
C ILE A 123 -3.08 -34.19 14.04
N LYS A 124 -3.55 -34.95 15.04
CA LYS A 124 -4.94 -34.96 15.52
C LYS A 124 -5.10 -34.29 16.87
N TRP A 125 -4.02 -34.09 17.60
CA TRP A 125 -4.06 -33.48 18.93
C TRP A 125 -2.73 -32.81 19.28
N PHE A 126 -2.83 -31.81 20.14
CA PHE A 126 -1.72 -31.17 20.84
C PHE A 126 -1.93 -31.37 22.35
N SER A 127 -0.87 -31.67 23.10
CA SER A 127 -0.96 -31.96 24.53
C SER A 127 0.28 -31.46 25.30
N VAL A 128 0.08 -31.10 26.56
CA VAL A 128 1.15 -31.05 27.56
C VAL A 128 1.25 -32.43 28.20
N TRP A 129 2.35 -33.13 27.96
CA TRP A 129 2.52 -34.53 28.33
C TRP A 129 3.72 -34.72 29.26
N CYS A 130 3.59 -35.57 30.27
CA CYS A 130 4.71 -35.98 31.11
C CYS A 130 5.21 -37.36 30.72
N ASP A 131 6.47 -37.44 30.29
CA ASP A 131 7.08 -38.71 29.85
C ASP A 131 7.32 -39.68 31.01
N GLU A 132 7.76 -39.17 32.15
CA GLU A 132 8.11 -40.00 33.31
C GLU A 132 6.90 -40.75 33.86
N PHE A 133 5.74 -40.08 33.92
CA PHE A 133 4.51 -40.70 34.40
C PHE A 133 3.60 -41.22 33.27
N ALA A 134 3.93 -40.93 32.01
CA ALA A 134 3.08 -41.22 30.85
C ALA A 134 1.64 -40.68 31.00
N VAL A 135 1.51 -39.43 31.48
CA VAL A 135 0.22 -38.78 31.76
C VAL A 135 0.03 -37.52 30.92
N ASN A 136 -1.18 -37.35 30.38
CA ASN A 136 -1.65 -36.12 29.75
C ASN A 136 -2.08 -35.10 30.81
N PHE A 137 -1.49 -33.91 30.81
CA PHE A 137 -1.86 -32.82 31.72
C PHE A 137 -2.93 -31.90 31.17
N GLY A 138 -3.09 -31.87 29.85
CA GLY A 138 -4.09 -31.09 29.16
C GLY A 138 -3.84 -31.14 27.66
N ASP A 139 -4.91 -31.27 26.89
CA ASP A 139 -4.86 -31.46 25.45
C ASP A 139 -5.95 -30.68 24.73
N VAL A 140 -5.78 -30.56 23.41
CA VAL A 140 -6.81 -30.11 22.50
C VAL A 140 -6.79 -31.00 21.25
N SER A 141 -7.97 -31.39 20.77
CA SER A 141 -8.12 -32.09 19.50
C SER A 141 -8.08 -31.10 18.34
N ILE A 142 -7.33 -31.42 17.30
CA ILE A 142 -7.21 -30.64 16.07
C ILE A 142 -8.30 -31.12 15.10
N PRO A 143 -9.23 -30.26 14.68
CA PRO A 143 -10.26 -30.64 13.72
C PRO A 143 -9.66 -31.12 12.39
N PRO A 144 -10.14 -32.23 11.79
CA PRO A 144 -9.55 -32.79 10.56
C PRO A 144 -9.68 -31.85 9.35
N ASN A 145 -10.67 -30.96 9.37
CA ASN A 145 -11.00 -29.96 8.37
C ASN A 145 -10.68 -28.53 8.86
N LEU A 146 -9.72 -28.38 9.79
CA LEU A 146 -9.23 -27.09 10.23
C LEU A 146 -8.69 -26.28 9.03
N ASP A 147 -9.30 -25.11 8.79
CA ASP A 147 -8.77 -24.14 7.83
C ASP A 147 -7.78 -23.22 8.55
N PHE A 148 -6.50 -23.59 8.50
CA PHE A 148 -5.44 -22.79 9.07
C PHE A 148 -5.04 -21.63 8.15
N PRO A 149 -4.59 -20.50 8.71
CA PRO A 149 -4.27 -19.31 7.93
C PRO A 149 -3.08 -19.53 7.00
N ARG A 150 -3.12 -18.91 5.83
CA ARG A 150 -2.08 -19.03 4.79
C ARG A 150 -1.92 -17.72 4.02
N PRO A 151 -0.71 -17.39 3.53
CA PRO A 151 -0.56 -16.25 2.63
C PRO A 151 -1.50 -16.37 1.42
N GLN A 152 -2.16 -15.28 1.06
CA GLN A 152 -3.14 -15.27 -0.03
C GLN A 152 -2.69 -14.39 -1.18
N LYS A 153 -2.89 -14.86 -2.41
CA LYS A 153 -2.62 -14.09 -3.62
C LYS A 153 -3.88 -13.35 -4.05
N ILE A 154 -3.74 -12.06 -4.31
CA ILE A 154 -4.77 -11.22 -4.91
C ILE A 154 -4.31 -10.73 -6.29
N SER A 155 -5.21 -10.03 -6.99
CA SER A 155 -4.93 -9.50 -8.32
C SER A 155 -3.71 -8.57 -8.33
N ALA A 156 -3.11 -8.43 -9.51
CA ALA A 156 -2.03 -7.49 -9.75
C ALA A 156 -2.53 -6.04 -9.84
N LEU A 157 -1.68 -5.07 -9.50
CA LEU A 157 -1.95 -3.66 -9.78
C LEU A 157 -1.94 -3.43 -11.28
N ARG A 158 -2.95 -2.72 -11.77
CA ARG A 158 -3.05 -2.25 -13.15
C ARG A 158 -3.60 -0.83 -13.11
N GLY A 159 -2.76 0.09 -13.50
CA GLY A 159 -2.99 1.51 -13.30
C GLY A 159 -2.40 2.36 -14.42
N VAL A 160 -2.55 3.67 -14.24
CA VAL A 160 -1.92 4.70 -15.07
C VAL A 160 -0.52 5.01 -14.54
N HIS A 161 0.23 5.88 -15.21
CA HIS A 161 1.59 6.26 -14.79
C HIS A 161 2.55 5.07 -14.59
N GLY A 162 2.39 4.02 -15.41
CA GLY A 162 3.18 2.80 -15.32
C GLY A 162 2.88 1.93 -14.08
N VAL A 163 1.91 2.30 -13.23
CA VAL A 163 1.52 1.54 -12.04
C VAL A 163 1.11 0.13 -12.43
N SER A 164 2.00 -0.81 -12.14
CA SER A 164 1.83 -2.22 -12.47
C SER A 164 2.63 -3.09 -11.51
N SER A 165 2.17 -4.32 -11.33
CA SER A 165 2.88 -5.34 -10.54
C SER A 165 2.57 -6.74 -11.05
N ASP A 166 3.15 -7.77 -10.45
CA ASP A 166 2.56 -9.10 -10.49
C ASP A 166 1.46 -9.23 -9.43
N ASN A 167 0.82 -10.40 -9.34
CA ASN A 167 -0.16 -10.69 -8.30
C ASN A 167 0.43 -10.44 -6.91
N ILE A 168 -0.29 -9.66 -6.12
CA ILE A 168 0.12 -9.26 -4.77
C ILE A 168 -0.10 -10.41 -3.81
N VAL A 169 0.80 -10.57 -2.84
CA VAL A 169 0.66 -11.56 -1.78
C VAL A 169 0.40 -10.85 -0.46
N ILE A 170 -0.74 -11.15 0.15
CA ILE A 170 -1.00 -10.84 1.55
C ILE A 170 -0.23 -11.88 2.36
N VAL A 171 0.89 -11.47 2.95
CA VAL A 171 1.81 -12.36 3.66
C VAL A 171 1.24 -12.72 5.03
N ASP A 172 0.75 -11.71 5.74
CA ASP A 172 0.10 -11.81 7.03
C ASP A 172 -0.92 -10.66 7.21
N ALA A 173 -1.51 -10.56 8.39
CA ALA A 173 -2.52 -9.58 8.74
C ALA A 173 -2.06 -8.11 8.61
N GLN A 174 -0.76 -7.82 8.47
CA GLN A 174 -0.24 -6.46 8.34
C GLN A 174 0.77 -6.27 7.20
N THR A 175 1.10 -7.32 6.44
CA THR A 175 2.20 -7.28 5.47
C THR A 175 1.74 -7.63 4.05
N LEU A 176 2.03 -6.73 3.11
CA LEU A 176 1.80 -6.89 1.68
C LEU A 176 3.13 -7.05 0.94
N LEU A 177 3.25 -8.09 0.11
CA LEU A 177 4.35 -8.28 -0.83
C LEU A 177 3.84 -7.97 -2.25
N VAL A 178 4.45 -6.98 -2.90
CA VAL A 178 4.10 -6.56 -4.26
C VAL A 178 5.31 -6.82 -5.18
N PRO A 179 5.33 -7.93 -5.93
CA PRO A 179 6.44 -8.26 -6.81
C PRO A 179 6.40 -7.43 -8.09
N ASN A 180 7.59 -7.16 -8.66
CA ASN A 180 7.76 -6.47 -9.95
C ASN A 180 6.97 -5.14 -10.06
N PHE A 181 6.86 -4.39 -8.96
CA PHE A 181 6.19 -3.10 -8.94
C PHE A 181 6.92 -2.07 -9.82
N SER A 182 6.17 -1.41 -10.69
CA SER A 182 6.63 -0.32 -11.54
C SER A 182 5.73 0.90 -11.37
N TYR A 183 6.33 2.09 -11.47
CA TYR A 183 5.67 3.40 -11.43
C TYR A 183 6.63 4.43 -12.02
N ASP A 184 6.16 5.32 -12.91
CA ASP A 184 7.02 6.24 -13.66
C ASP A 184 7.65 7.38 -12.84
N GLY A 185 7.06 7.71 -11.68
CA GLY A 185 7.52 8.80 -10.81
C GLY A 185 7.05 10.20 -11.23
N GLU A 186 6.10 10.33 -12.18
CA GLU A 186 5.73 11.64 -12.76
C GLU A 186 4.76 12.46 -11.90
N ALA A 187 4.07 11.83 -10.95
CA ALA A 187 3.06 12.54 -10.17
C ALA A 187 3.65 13.27 -8.96
N PRO A 188 3.14 14.47 -8.64
CA PRO A 188 3.71 15.32 -7.61
C PRO A 188 3.57 14.74 -6.18
N ASP A 189 2.57 13.88 -5.95
CA ASP A 189 2.25 13.38 -4.61
C ASP A 189 1.59 11.98 -4.65
N ALA A 190 2.17 11.05 -5.43
CA ALA A 190 1.76 9.65 -5.42
C ALA A 190 2.15 8.98 -4.10
N LYS A 191 1.27 8.15 -3.53
CA LYS A 191 1.46 7.41 -2.28
C LYS A 191 0.91 5.99 -2.42
N PHE A 192 1.42 5.07 -1.61
CA PHE A 192 0.67 3.85 -1.32
C PHE A 192 -0.54 4.21 -0.44
N TRP A 193 -1.69 3.63 -0.77
CA TRP A 193 -2.98 4.05 -0.24
C TRP A 193 -3.87 2.84 0.04
N VAL A 194 -4.57 2.91 1.16
CA VAL A 194 -5.57 1.92 1.54
C VAL A 194 -6.81 2.62 2.07
N GLY A 195 -7.91 1.91 2.17
CA GLY A 195 -9.11 2.44 2.78
C GLY A 195 -10.20 1.41 2.90
N ARG A 196 -11.27 1.80 3.58
CA ARG A 196 -12.47 0.98 3.68
C ARG A 196 -13.19 0.94 2.34
N GLY A 197 -13.86 -0.18 2.08
CA GLY A 197 -14.61 -0.39 0.86
C GLY A 197 -13.74 -0.73 -0.36
N GLN A 198 -14.43 -1.04 -1.44
CA GLN A 198 -13.85 -1.69 -2.62
C GLN A 198 -13.11 -0.72 -3.57
N ARG A 199 -13.11 0.59 -3.31
CA ARG A 199 -12.49 1.60 -4.18
C ARG A 199 -11.77 2.67 -3.35
N PRO A 200 -10.64 3.20 -3.84
CA PRO A 200 -9.98 4.36 -3.25
C PRO A 200 -10.85 5.61 -3.23
N THR A 201 -10.71 6.38 -2.15
CA THR A 201 -11.31 7.71 -1.97
C THR A 201 -10.29 8.63 -1.32
N SER A 202 -10.59 9.94 -1.31
CA SER A 202 -9.77 10.96 -0.66
C SER A 202 -9.67 10.82 0.87
N ASP A 203 -10.53 10.02 1.49
CA ASP A 203 -10.53 9.75 2.95
C ASP A 203 -9.72 8.49 3.33
N GLY A 204 -8.97 7.89 2.40
CA GLY A 204 -8.11 6.74 2.71
C GLY A 204 -6.87 7.10 3.54
N LEU A 205 -6.05 6.08 3.81
CA LEU A 205 -4.86 6.16 4.65
C LEU A 205 -3.60 5.95 3.82
N ARG A 206 -2.58 6.76 4.10
CA ARG A 206 -1.22 6.61 3.57
C ARG A 206 -0.55 5.38 4.16
N ILE A 207 0.12 4.60 3.31
CA ILE A 207 0.99 3.52 3.75
C ILE A 207 2.44 3.95 3.53
N PRO A 208 3.30 3.86 4.56
CA PRO A 208 4.72 4.11 4.39
C PRO A 208 5.32 3.21 3.29
N ASP A 209 6.27 3.76 2.55
CA ASP A 209 7.04 3.01 1.56
C ASP A 209 7.93 1.93 2.21
N GLU A 210 8.69 1.19 1.40
CA GLU A 210 9.58 0.14 1.90
C GLU A 210 10.71 0.65 2.82
N ASN A 211 10.90 1.97 2.91
CA ASN A 211 11.85 2.64 3.80
C ASN A 211 11.17 3.27 5.02
N GLY A 212 9.87 3.05 5.22
CA GLY A 212 9.08 3.62 6.31
C GLY A 212 8.76 5.11 6.15
N LYS A 213 8.81 5.64 4.91
CA LYS A 213 8.53 7.07 4.62
C LYS A 213 7.19 7.23 3.91
N GLU A 214 6.46 8.28 4.24
CA GLU A 214 5.22 8.70 3.54
C GLU A 214 5.47 9.82 2.51
N ASN A 215 6.70 9.94 2.03
CA ASN A 215 7.06 10.92 0.99
C ASN A 215 6.42 10.54 -0.36
N PRO A 216 6.32 11.48 -1.32
CA PRO A 216 5.88 11.13 -2.66
C PRO A 216 6.71 9.97 -3.21
N LEU A 217 6.03 8.99 -3.81
CA LEU A 217 6.67 7.83 -4.41
C LEU A 217 7.63 8.29 -5.50
N ARG A 218 8.86 7.77 -5.46
CA ARG A 218 9.82 7.91 -6.56
C ARG A 218 9.45 6.98 -7.71
N ARG A 219 10.20 7.05 -8.81
CA ARG A 219 10.12 6.05 -9.89
C ARG A 219 10.52 4.66 -9.38
N TYR A 220 9.74 3.65 -9.76
CA TYR A 220 10.02 2.23 -9.52
C TYR A 220 10.08 1.48 -10.85
N GLU A 221 11.06 0.60 -11.01
CA GLU A 221 11.19 -0.27 -12.18
C GLU A 221 11.28 -1.72 -11.73
N ARG A 222 10.17 -2.46 -11.89
CA ARG A 222 10.09 -3.90 -11.58
C ARG A 222 10.67 -4.28 -10.20
N LYS A 223 10.55 -3.38 -9.21
CA LYS A 223 11.09 -3.61 -7.85
C LYS A 223 10.10 -4.46 -7.05
N THR A 224 10.60 -5.45 -6.33
CA THR A 224 9.77 -6.15 -5.33
C THR A 224 9.75 -5.33 -4.05
N ILE A 225 8.56 -4.95 -3.60
CA ILE A 225 8.36 -4.14 -2.39
C ILE A 225 7.62 -4.95 -1.31
N VAL A 226 8.02 -4.76 -0.06
CA VAL A 226 7.35 -5.31 1.12
C VAL A 226 6.83 -4.12 1.92
N LEU A 227 5.52 -4.03 2.07
CA LEU A 227 4.85 -2.94 2.77
C LEU A 227 4.24 -3.48 4.06
N THR A 228 4.44 -2.73 5.14
CA THR A 228 3.83 -3.02 6.44
C THR A 228 2.77 -1.97 6.72
N LEU A 229 1.57 -2.40 7.07
CA LEU A 229 0.48 -1.51 7.46
C LEU A 229 0.86 -0.79 8.78
N PRO A 230 0.62 0.53 8.88
CA PRO A 230 1.00 1.31 10.04
C PRO A 230 0.13 0.99 11.26
N GLU A 231 0.66 1.30 12.45
CA GLU A 231 -0.07 1.25 13.72
C GLU A 231 -0.71 -0.13 13.99
N ASP A 232 -2.01 -0.13 14.30
CA ASP A 232 -2.84 -1.32 14.57
C ASP A 232 -3.71 -1.69 13.36
N LEU A 233 -3.48 -1.05 12.20
CA LEU A 233 -4.23 -1.36 10.98
C LEU A 233 -3.90 -2.78 10.53
N THR A 234 -4.94 -3.53 10.18
CA THR A 234 -4.82 -4.87 9.63
C THR A 234 -5.45 -4.95 8.25
N ILE A 235 -5.14 -6.04 7.55
CA ILE A 235 -5.71 -6.38 6.25
C ILE A 235 -7.23 -6.51 6.30
N PHE A 236 -7.80 -6.82 7.47
CA PHE A 236 -9.24 -6.98 7.68
C PHE A 236 -9.96 -5.63 7.77
N ASP A 237 -9.23 -4.54 8.01
CA ASP A 237 -9.77 -3.19 8.15
C ASP A 237 -9.87 -2.45 6.81
N ILE A 238 -9.27 -3.00 5.74
CA ILE A 238 -9.15 -2.38 4.42
C ILE A 238 -9.87 -3.20 3.35
N GLY A 239 -10.50 -2.53 2.39
CA GLY A 239 -11.16 -3.18 1.24
C GLY A 239 -10.38 -3.06 -0.07
N HIS A 240 -9.36 -2.20 -0.11
CA HIS A 240 -8.49 -2.03 -1.26
C HIS A 240 -7.07 -1.61 -0.85
N PHE A 241 -6.13 -1.84 -1.76
CA PHE A 241 -4.76 -1.33 -1.73
C PHE A 241 -4.44 -0.76 -3.11
N GLY A 242 -3.76 0.38 -3.18
CA GLY A 242 -3.43 1.00 -4.46
C GLY A 242 -2.39 2.09 -4.36
N VAL A 243 -2.15 2.73 -5.50
CA VAL A 243 -1.39 3.98 -5.62
C VAL A 243 -2.40 5.10 -5.81
N TRP A 244 -2.27 6.15 -5.00
CA TRP A 244 -3.17 7.31 -5.04
C TRP A 244 -2.34 8.58 -5.13
N CYS A 245 -2.72 9.51 -6.01
CA CYS A 245 -2.14 10.84 -5.95
C CYS A 245 -2.97 11.73 -5.04
N GLU A 246 -2.39 12.10 -3.89
CA GLU A 246 -3.08 12.91 -2.89
C GLU A 246 -3.31 14.35 -3.39
N ALA A 247 -2.33 14.95 -4.05
CA ALA A 247 -2.44 16.28 -4.68
C ALA A 247 -3.48 16.35 -5.82
N PHE A 248 -3.80 15.23 -6.47
CA PHE A 248 -4.83 15.19 -7.49
C PHE A 248 -6.09 14.47 -7.03
N THR A 249 -6.13 13.93 -5.82
CA THR A 249 -7.18 13.05 -5.29
C THR A 249 -7.73 12.09 -6.35
N VAL A 250 -6.87 11.37 -7.05
CA VAL A 250 -7.29 10.40 -8.06
C VAL A 250 -6.51 9.10 -7.89
N ASP A 251 -7.20 8.01 -8.21
CA ASP A 251 -6.71 6.65 -8.21
C ASP A 251 -5.77 6.38 -9.38
N PHE A 252 -4.52 6.04 -9.06
CA PHE A 252 -3.53 5.68 -10.07
C PHE A 252 -3.59 4.19 -10.42
N GLY A 253 -4.32 3.39 -9.65
CA GLY A 253 -4.42 1.95 -9.80
C GLY A 253 -4.59 1.31 -8.43
N HIS A 254 -5.61 0.45 -8.29
CA HIS A 254 -5.89 -0.27 -7.06
C HIS A 254 -6.18 -1.74 -7.33
N VAL A 255 -6.12 -2.51 -6.26
CA VAL A 255 -6.60 -3.89 -6.18
C VAL A 255 -7.59 -4.00 -5.04
N ARG A 256 -8.62 -4.81 -5.25
CA ARG A 256 -9.63 -5.12 -4.23
C ARG A 256 -9.16 -6.28 -3.37
N LEU A 257 -9.41 -6.17 -2.08
CA LEU A 257 -9.17 -7.25 -1.14
C LEU A 257 -10.47 -8.06 -0.96
N PRO A 258 -10.41 -9.39 -1.09
CA PRO A 258 -11.60 -10.21 -0.89
C PRO A 258 -12.02 -10.18 0.58
N GLU A 259 -13.32 -10.36 0.81
CA GLU A 259 -13.87 -10.51 2.15
C GLU A 259 -13.58 -11.92 2.70
N GLY A 260 -13.49 -12.07 4.02
CA GLY A 260 -13.27 -13.38 4.66
C GLY A 260 -11.87 -13.96 4.48
N LEU A 261 -10.85 -13.11 4.34
CA LEU A 261 -9.44 -13.52 4.31
C LEU A 261 -9.08 -14.37 5.54
N ASN A 262 -8.37 -15.46 5.31
CA ASN A 262 -7.77 -16.31 6.34
C ASN A 262 -6.24 -16.33 6.12
N VAL A 263 -5.58 -15.30 6.62
CA VAL A 263 -4.13 -15.06 6.48
C VAL A 263 -3.44 -15.11 7.85
N PRO A 264 -2.14 -15.43 7.95
CA PRO A 264 -1.45 -15.51 9.23
C PRO A 264 -1.54 -14.20 10.02
N PRO A 265 -1.57 -14.23 11.37
CA PRO A 265 -1.37 -13.02 12.16
C PRO A 265 0.06 -12.50 12.00
N SER A 266 0.27 -11.19 12.10
CA SER A 266 1.62 -10.62 12.07
C SER A 266 2.39 -10.96 13.34
N LEU A 267 3.72 -10.94 13.28
CA LEU A 267 4.57 -11.18 14.47
C LEU A 267 4.25 -10.19 15.59
N LYS A 268 4.05 -8.92 15.22
CA LYS A 268 3.67 -7.84 16.15
C LYS A 268 2.38 -8.19 16.91
N MET A 269 1.37 -8.75 16.24
CA MET A 269 0.10 -9.14 16.85
C MET A 269 0.22 -10.31 17.83
N LEU A 270 1.19 -11.20 17.62
CA LEU A 270 1.51 -12.29 18.53
C LEU A 270 2.34 -11.83 19.76
N GLY A 271 2.66 -10.54 19.88
CA GLY A 271 3.57 -10.02 20.90
C GLY A 271 5.04 -10.36 20.65
N ILE A 272 5.35 -10.83 19.44
CA ILE A 272 6.69 -11.19 18.99
C ILE A 272 7.25 -9.94 18.31
N SER A 273 8.14 -9.21 18.99
CA SER A 273 8.89 -8.16 18.31
C SER A 273 9.59 -8.74 17.07
N PRO A 274 9.66 -8.05 15.91
CA PRO A 274 10.39 -8.57 14.74
C PRO A 274 11.83 -9.01 15.09
N GLN A 275 12.44 -8.35 16.08
CA GLN A 275 13.74 -8.69 16.65
C GLN A 275 13.73 -10.02 17.41
N SER A 276 12.60 -10.43 18.00
CA SER A 276 12.49 -11.68 18.78
C SER A 276 12.36 -12.96 17.94
N LYS A 277 12.25 -12.87 16.60
CA LYS A 277 12.42 -14.03 15.70
C LYS A 277 13.68 -13.98 14.84
N LEU A 278 14.36 -12.85 14.80
CA LEU A 278 15.60 -12.70 14.06
C LEU A 278 16.77 -12.94 15.00
N ASN A 279 17.62 -13.89 14.62
CA ASN A 279 18.98 -13.90 15.13
C ASN A 279 19.72 -12.69 14.57
N CYS A 280 20.60 -12.09 15.35
CA CYS A 280 21.52 -11.06 14.87
C CYS A 280 22.91 -11.26 15.45
N GLU A 281 23.93 -11.18 14.60
CA GLU A 281 25.34 -11.15 14.98
C GLU A 281 26.03 -9.98 14.31
N VAL A 282 26.91 -9.31 15.07
CA VAL A 282 27.84 -8.34 14.51
C VAL A 282 29.04 -9.10 13.94
N LEU A 283 29.27 -8.92 12.65
CA LEU A 283 30.39 -9.51 11.92
C LEU A 283 31.63 -8.61 11.97
N TYR A 284 31.42 -7.29 11.87
CA TYR A 284 32.49 -6.29 11.95
C TYR A 284 31.97 -4.96 12.50
N ASP A 285 32.44 -4.58 13.69
CA ASP A 285 31.92 -3.42 14.45
C ASP A 285 32.15 -2.08 13.74
N ASP A 286 33.34 -1.85 13.16
CA ASP A 286 33.73 -0.52 12.65
C ASP A 286 32.84 -0.02 11.49
N LEU A 287 32.27 -0.95 10.70
CA LEU A 287 31.33 -0.64 9.63
C LEU A 287 29.88 -1.02 9.99
N ALA A 288 29.65 -1.39 11.25
CA ALA A 288 28.40 -2.00 11.73
C ALA A 288 27.90 -3.10 10.78
N PHE A 289 28.81 -3.97 10.36
CA PHE A 289 28.45 -5.09 9.50
C PHE A 289 27.75 -6.15 10.36
N GLU A 290 26.46 -6.33 10.12
CA GLU A 290 25.61 -7.27 10.85
C GLU A 290 24.99 -8.27 9.88
N VAL A 291 24.82 -9.50 10.37
CA VAL A 291 23.97 -10.50 9.74
C VAL A 291 22.77 -10.77 10.64
N ARG A 292 21.59 -10.67 10.05
CA ARG A 292 20.31 -11.00 10.66
C ARG A 292 19.72 -12.19 9.93
N TRP A 293 19.17 -13.17 10.64
CA TRP A 293 18.53 -14.29 9.95
C TRP A 293 17.36 -14.90 10.70
N ALA A 294 16.45 -15.48 9.92
CA ALA A 294 15.41 -16.38 10.39
C ALA A 294 15.34 -17.60 9.47
N VAL A 295 15.22 -18.77 10.07
CA VAL A 295 14.94 -20.01 9.34
C VAL A 295 13.43 -20.12 9.15
N ALA A 296 13.00 -20.27 7.90
CA ALA A 296 11.59 -20.36 7.50
C ALA A 296 11.39 -21.62 6.65
N GLY A 297 10.94 -22.71 7.29
CA GLY A 297 10.78 -23.99 6.62
C GLY A 297 12.11 -24.55 6.13
N GLU A 298 12.22 -24.80 4.82
CA GLU A 298 13.43 -25.30 4.15
C GLU A 298 14.34 -24.18 3.61
N SER A 299 14.03 -22.92 3.93
CA SER A 299 14.81 -21.75 3.52
C SER A 299 15.30 -20.95 4.71
N ILE A 300 16.33 -20.14 4.46
CA ILE A 300 16.80 -19.11 5.38
C ILE A 300 16.59 -17.74 4.74
N VAL A 301 16.02 -16.82 5.51
CA VAL A 301 15.96 -15.40 5.16
C VAL A 301 17.09 -14.70 5.89
N VAL A 302 17.99 -14.09 5.13
CA VAL A 302 19.16 -13.38 5.64
C VAL A 302 19.05 -11.91 5.29
N GLN A 303 19.35 -11.04 6.24
CA GLN A 303 19.46 -9.60 6.06
C GLN A 303 20.86 -9.17 6.46
N LEU A 304 21.59 -8.61 5.51
CA LEU A 304 22.90 -8.00 5.70
C LEU A 304 22.73 -6.50 5.87
N VAL A 305 23.41 -5.94 6.85
CA VAL A 305 23.42 -4.50 7.13
C VAL A 305 24.86 -4.04 7.28
N ALA A 306 25.30 -3.02 6.56
CA ALA A 306 26.63 -2.43 6.74
C ALA A 306 26.66 -0.98 6.25
N LYS A 307 27.55 -0.17 6.82
CA LYS A 307 27.90 1.14 6.25
C LYS A 307 28.95 0.93 5.16
N LEU A 308 28.51 1.02 3.91
CA LEU A 308 29.37 0.76 2.75
C LEU A 308 29.86 2.07 2.11
N GLU A 309 31.09 2.06 1.66
CA GLU A 309 31.59 3.05 0.70
C GLU A 309 30.88 2.88 -0.66
N PRO A 310 30.83 3.92 -1.51
CA PRO A 310 30.38 3.77 -2.88
C PRO A 310 31.13 2.65 -3.61
N ASN A 311 30.41 1.90 -4.45
CA ASN A 311 30.96 0.77 -5.22
C ASN A 311 31.57 -0.36 -4.37
N HIS A 312 31.21 -0.49 -3.10
CA HIS A 312 31.59 -1.62 -2.26
C HIS A 312 30.46 -2.64 -2.11
N TYR A 313 30.84 -3.91 -2.01
CA TYR A 313 29.97 -5.01 -1.64
C TYR A 313 30.17 -5.40 -0.17
N MET A 314 29.15 -6.05 0.38
CA MET A 314 29.24 -6.90 1.56
C MET A 314 28.88 -8.33 1.17
N SER A 315 29.57 -9.32 1.72
CA SER A 315 29.27 -10.72 1.47
C SER A 315 29.21 -11.54 2.74
N PHE A 316 28.36 -12.57 2.71
CA PHE A 316 28.19 -13.51 3.78
C PHE A 316 27.93 -14.91 3.20
N GLY A 317 28.61 -15.90 3.74
CA GLY A 317 28.62 -17.24 3.19
C GLY A 317 29.03 -18.32 4.18
N ILE A 318 28.99 -19.55 3.70
CA ILE A 318 29.32 -20.76 4.46
C ILE A 318 30.70 -21.25 4.04
N SER A 319 31.52 -21.56 5.03
CA SER A 319 32.80 -22.23 4.81
C SER A 319 32.56 -23.71 4.48
N PRO A 320 33.29 -24.31 3.53
CA PRO A 320 33.24 -25.75 3.27
C PRO A 320 33.79 -26.58 4.44
N ASN A 321 34.50 -25.95 5.39
CA ASN A 321 35.06 -26.61 6.57
C ASN A 321 34.38 -26.08 7.84
N LYS A 322 33.81 -26.98 8.64
CA LYS A 322 33.10 -26.62 9.88
C LYS A 322 33.98 -26.08 11.00
N ASN A 323 35.28 -26.32 10.95
CA ASN A 323 36.23 -25.96 12.00
C ASN A 323 37.13 -24.77 11.62
N ILE A 324 37.02 -24.26 10.38
CA ILE A 324 37.86 -23.19 9.87
C ILE A 324 37.00 -22.30 8.98
N SER A 325 36.99 -20.99 9.22
CA SER A 325 36.43 -20.03 8.28
C SER A 325 37.37 -19.83 7.09
N GLN A 326 37.24 -20.65 6.05
CA GLN A 326 38.07 -20.59 4.84
C GLN A 326 37.27 -20.07 3.65
N MET A 327 37.81 -19.07 2.96
CA MET A 327 37.17 -18.48 1.78
C MET A 327 37.20 -19.42 0.57
N ILE A 328 38.30 -20.15 0.37
CA ILE A 328 38.42 -21.04 -0.79
C ILE A 328 37.49 -22.24 -0.61
N GLY A 329 36.64 -22.46 -1.62
CA GLY A 329 35.56 -23.44 -1.65
C GLY A 329 34.31 -23.00 -0.90
N ALA A 330 34.23 -21.75 -0.43
CA ALA A 330 33.03 -21.23 0.20
C ALA A 330 31.97 -20.84 -0.82
N ASP A 331 30.74 -20.93 -0.36
CA ASP A 331 29.53 -20.47 -1.03
C ASP A 331 29.07 -19.21 -0.29
N ALA A 332 29.11 -18.08 -0.99
CA ALA A 332 28.85 -16.77 -0.43
C ALA A 332 27.87 -15.97 -1.27
N VAL A 333 27.01 -15.21 -0.60
CA VAL A 333 26.16 -14.23 -1.25
C VAL A 333 26.86 -12.89 -1.22
N VAL A 334 27.04 -12.29 -2.40
CA VAL A 334 27.59 -10.95 -2.57
C VAL A 334 26.44 -9.98 -2.77
N ALA A 335 26.36 -8.96 -1.90
CA ALA A 335 25.28 -8.01 -1.86
C ALA A 335 25.76 -6.56 -1.82
N TRP A 336 25.05 -5.67 -2.51
CA TRP A 336 25.29 -4.23 -2.47
C TRP A 336 24.01 -3.46 -2.81
N VAL A 337 24.03 -2.16 -2.52
CA VAL A 337 22.97 -1.24 -2.93
C VAL A 337 23.62 -0.13 -3.74
N ASP A 338 23.12 0.11 -4.95
CA ASP A 338 23.51 1.26 -5.74
C ASP A 338 22.93 2.53 -5.09
N PRO A 339 23.78 3.46 -4.61
CA PRO A 339 23.32 4.64 -3.90
C PRO A 339 22.59 5.65 -4.79
N GLN A 340 22.78 5.61 -6.11
CA GLN A 340 22.13 6.53 -7.05
C GLN A 340 20.71 6.07 -7.40
N THR A 341 20.54 4.78 -7.65
CA THR A 341 19.24 4.20 -8.07
C THR A 341 18.44 3.66 -6.89
N GLY A 342 19.09 3.32 -5.77
CA GLY A 342 18.49 2.59 -4.66
C GLY A 342 18.17 1.13 -4.98
N ASN A 343 18.73 0.62 -6.09
CA ASN A 343 18.61 -0.78 -6.48
C ASN A 343 19.57 -1.62 -5.65
N GLY A 344 19.06 -2.71 -5.09
CA GLY A 344 19.91 -3.69 -4.43
C GLY A 344 20.18 -4.88 -5.30
N PHE A 345 21.29 -5.54 -4.99
CA PHE A 345 21.77 -6.73 -5.65
C PHE A 345 22.14 -7.75 -4.57
N ALA A 346 21.87 -9.01 -4.85
CA ALA A 346 22.29 -10.15 -4.05
C ALA A 346 22.52 -11.31 -5.03
N THR A 347 23.76 -11.78 -5.11
CA THR A 347 24.20 -12.73 -6.13
C THR A 347 24.95 -13.88 -5.48
N ASP A 348 24.68 -15.11 -5.93
CA ASP A 348 25.38 -16.32 -5.51
C ASP A 348 26.80 -16.39 -6.07
N TYR A 349 27.78 -16.68 -5.21
CA TYR A 349 29.19 -16.81 -5.57
C TYR A 349 29.83 -18.06 -4.97
N PHE A 350 30.43 -18.86 -5.86
CA PHE A 350 31.39 -19.88 -5.51
C PHE A 350 32.81 -19.32 -5.54
N LEU A 351 33.48 -19.42 -4.39
CA LEU A 351 34.83 -18.91 -4.18
C LEU A 351 35.89 -19.97 -4.49
N GLU A 352 36.09 -20.31 -5.76
CA GLU A 352 37.04 -21.35 -6.17
C GLU A 352 38.50 -21.01 -5.82
N GLY A 353 38.88 -19.74 -5.87
CA GLY A 353 40.25 -19.31 -5.67
C GLY A 353 40.38 -17.84 -5.29
N LYS A 354 41.62 -17.40 -5.06
CA LYS A 354 41.93 -16.02 -4.62
C LYS A 354 41.89 -14.97 -5.73
N ALA A 355 41.88 -15.41 -6.99
CA ALA A 355 41.83 -14.51 -8.14
C ALA A 355 40.41 -13.95 -8.32
N GLN A 356 40.31 -12.78 -8.95
CA GLN A 356 39.04 -12.28 -9.48
C GLN A 356 38.47 -13.25 -10.52
N CYS A 357 37.17 -13.17 -10.79
CA CYS A 357 36.53 -14.04 -11.76
C CYS A 357 37.13 -13.88 -13.16
N SER A 358 37.64 -14.97 -13.73
CA SER A 358 38.12 -15.01 -15.12
C SER A 358 37.93 -16.40 -15.71
N GLY A 359 37.17 -16.50 -16.80
CA GLY A 359 36.89 -17.79 -17.46
C GLY A 359 36.18 -18.81 -16.56
N GLY A 360 35.34 -18.34 -15.62
CA GLY A 360 34.68 -19.20 -14.64
C GLY A 360 35.60 -19.72 -13.52
N ARG A 361 36.81 -19.14 -13.39
CA ARG A 361 37.77 -19.45 -12.32
C ARG A 361 37.95 -18.28 -11.36
N GLY A 362 38.25 -18.57 -10.10
CA GLY A 362 38.45 -17.57 -9.04
C GLY A 362 37.20 -17.33 -8.20
N ALA A 363 36.99 -16.10 -7.73
CA ALA A 363 35.78 -15.70 -7.01
C ALA A 363 34.70 -15.26 -8.01
N CYS A 364 33.87 -16.19 -8.46
CA CYS A 364 32.93 -15.98 -9.55
C CYS A 364 31.48 -16.02 -9.09
N PRO A 365 30.59 -15.21 -9.70
CA PRO A 365 29.17 -15.50 -9.64
C PRO A 365 28.90 -16.89 -10.22
N ASP A 366 27.99 -17.65 -9.63
CA ASP A 366 27.71 -19.01 -10.06
C ASP A 366 27.26 -19.07 -11.52
N THR A 367 26.52 -18.04 -11.95
CA THR A 367 26.04 -17.88 -13.32
C THR A 367 27.16 -17.74 -14.37
N LYS A 368 28.39 -17.42 -13.95
CA LYS A 368 29.57 -17.37 -14.83
C LYS A 368 30.29 -18.71 -14.92
N ILE A 369 30.02 -19.63 -13.99
CA ILE A 369 30.56 -20.98 -13.97
C ILE A 369 29.61 -21.94 -14.69
N SER A 370 28.30 -21.79 -14.46
CA SER A 370 27.24 -22.60 -15.05
C SER A 370 25.97 -21.77 -15.23
N GLU A 371 25.17 -22.02 -16.25
CA GLU A 371 23.93 -21.26 -16.45
C GLU A 371 22.86 -21.62 -15.41
N LYS A 372 22.03 -20.62 -15.03
CA LYS A 372 20.86 -20.77 -14.16
C LYS A 372 21.13 -21.32 -12.75
N THR A 373 22.29 -21.02 -12.20
CA THR A 373 22.73 -21.46 -10.87
C THR A 373 22.63 -20.37 -9.79
N ASN A 374 22.09 -19.19 -10.08
CA ASN A 374 21.79 -18.22 -9.01
C ASN A 374 20.62 -18.74 -8.16
N SER A 375 20.91 -19.26 -6.96
CA SER A 375 19.91 -19.79 -6.04
C SER A 375 19.35 -18.73 -5.08
N ILE A 376 19.85 -17.50 -5.17
CA ILE A 376 19.51 -16.39 -4.27
C ILE A 376 18.32 -15.60 -4.80
N ARG A 377 17.34 -15.40 -3.92
CA ARG A 377 16.21 -14.51 -4.18
C ARG A 377 16.34 -13.24 -3.35
N LEU A 378 16.62 -12.11 -4.01
CA LEU A 378 16.53 -10.80 -3.37
C LEU A 378 15.08 -10.51 -2.95
N LEU A 379 14.86 -10.22 -1.67
CA LEU A 379 13.55 -9.86 -1.12
C LEU A 379 13.38 -8.36 -0.96
N ASN A 380 14.41 -7.67 -0.48
CA ASN A 380 14.40 -6.22 -0.27
C ASN A 380 15.82 -5.65 -0.29
N ALA A 381 15.94 -4.39 -0.67
CA ALA A 381 17.14 -3.61 -0.48
C ALA A 381 16.84 -2.12 -0.29
N ALA A 382 17.55 -1.51 0.65
CA ALA A 382 17.35 -0.13 1.07
C ALA A 382 18.65 0.49 1.57
N MET A 383 18.74 1.83 1.49
CA MET A 383 19.74 2.61 2.21
C MET A 383 19.05 3.47 3.26
N VAL A 384 19.40 3.29 4.53
CA VAL A 384 18.80 4.00 5.67
C VAL A 384 19.92 4.65 6.48
N ASN A 385 19.93 5.98 6.57
CA ASN A 385 20.94 6.76 7.32
C ASN A 385 22.40 6.40 6.97
N GLY A 386 22.68 6.11 5.70
CA GLY A 386 24.00 5.70 5.22
C GLY A 386 24.34 4.22 5.42
N TYR A 387 23.43 3.41 5.96
CA TYR A 387 23.56 1.96 6.04
C TYR A 387 22.87 1.29 4.86
N SER A 388 23.58 0.39 4.19
CA SER A 388 23.05 -0.51 3.18
C SER A 388 22.42 -1.72 3.84
N ILE A 389 21.15 -1.98 3.53
CA ILE A 389 20.37 -3.10 4.05
C ILE A 389 19.95 -3.96 2.86
N VAL A 390 20.36 -5.22 2.81
CA VAL A 390 19.97 -6.17 1.76
C VAL A 390 19.39 -7.41 2.41
N THR A 391 18.16 -7.76 2.05
CA THR A 391 17.46 -8.95 2.52
C THR A 391 17.27 -9.92 1.37
N TYR A 392 17.72 -11.15 1.54
CA TYR A 392 17.58 -12.20 0.55
C TYR A 392 17.14 -13.52 1.20
N GLN A 393 16.65 -14.43 0.37
CA GLN A 393 16.29 -15.79 0.75
C GLN A 393 17.14 -16.77 -0.05
N ARG A 394 17.56 -17.85 0.61
CA ARG A 394 18.15 -19.04 -0.05
C ARG A 394 17.67 -20.34 0.58
N SER A 395 17.83 -21.43 -0.15
CA SER A 395 17.59 -22.78 0.35
C SER A 395 18.60 -23.14 1.45
N LEU A 396 18.17 -23.91 2.46
CA LEU A 396 19.08 -24.54 3.42
C LEU A 396 19.85 -25.71 2.80
N ALA A 397 19.22 -26.43 1.88
CA ALA A 397 19.87 -27.48 1.09
C ALA A 397 20.62 -26.86 -0.09
N ALA A 398 21.76 -27.45 -0.46
CA ALA A 398 22.47 -27.10 -1.68
C ALA A 398 21.59 -27.36 -2.90
N THR A 399 21.43 -26.36 -3.77
CA THR A 399 20.59 -26.44 -4.97
C THR A 399 21.34 -27.10 -6.12
N ASP A 400 22.65 -26.87 -6.19
CA ASP A 400 23.55 -27.50 -7.14
C ASP A 400 24.94 -27.81 -6.52
N ARG A 401 25.94 -28.05 -7.38
CA ARG A 401 27.28 -28.49 -6.97
C ARG A 401 28.19 -27.35 -6.48
N LEU A 402 27.79 -26.09 -6.72
CA LEU A 402 28.50 -24.89 -6.31
C LEU A 402 28.05 -24.42 -4.92
N ASP A 403 26.83 -24.80 -4.54
CA ASP A 403 26.24 -24.50 -3.24
C ASP A 403 26.72 -25.41 -2.10
N LEU A 404 26.79 -24.85 -0.89
CA LEU A 404 26.96 -25.58 0.36
C LEU A 404 25.66 -25.60 1.17
N PRO A 405 25.32 -26.73 1.82
CA PRO A 405 24.15 -26.77 2.71
C PRO A 405 24.43 -26.05 4.03
N ILE A 406 23.40 -25.42 4.59
CA ILE A 406 23.42 -24.83 5.93
C ILE A 406 22.77 -25.80 6.91
N SER A 407 23.57 -26.37 7.82
CA SER A 407 23.01 -27.19 8.90
C SER A 407 22.31 -26.33 9.94
N ILE A 408 21.12 -26.76 10.36
CA ILE A 408 20.36 -26.17 11.48
C ILE A 408 20.51 -26.97 12.79
N THR A 409 21.30 -28.05 12.79
CA THR A 409 21.48 -28.93 13.95
C THR A 409 22.73 -28.63 14.77
N GLY A 410 23.64 -27.79 14.27
CA GLY A 410 24.89 -27.45 14.94
C GLY A 410 25.51 -26.17 14.41
N ALA A 411 26.71 -25.87 14.89
CA ALA A 411 27.48 -24.71 14.47
C ALA A 411 28.06 -24.91 13.06
N GLU A 412 27.90 -23.90 12.20
CA GLU A 412 28.54 -23.81 10.90
C GLU A 412 29.61 -22.72 10.92
N SER A 413 30.74 -22.96 10.24
CA SER A 413 31.74 -21.90 10.05
C SER A 413 31.31 -20.98 8.93
N VAL A 414 31.34 -19.69 9.17
CA VAL A 414 30.93 -18.68 8.19
C VAL A 414 32.13 -17.91 7.65
N VAL A 415 31.95 -17.35 6.47
CA VAL A 415 32.87 -16.39 5.86
C VAL A 415 32.12 -15.12 5.53
N TRP A 416 32.79 -13.98 5.68
CA TRP A 416 32.23 -12.70 5.30
C TRP A 416 33.33 -11.76 4.82
N ALA A 417 32.98 -10.87 3.91
CA ALA A 417 33.92 -9.89 3.39
C ALA A 417 33.22 -8.57 3.01
N ILE A 418 33.98 -7.48 3.04
CA ILE A 418 33.59 -6.19 2.48
C ILE A 418 34.73 -5.73 1.56
N GLY A 419 34.41 -5.33 0.35
CA GLY A 419 35.41 -4.93 -0.64
C GLY A 419 34.84 -4.17 -1.82
N PRO A 420 35.69 -3.62 -2.69
CA PRO A 420 35.26 -2.94 -3.90
C PRO A 420 34.75 -3.93 -4.95
N LEU A 421 33.80 -3.47 -5.76
CA LEU A 421 33.41 -4.09 -7.02
C LEU A 421 34.31 -3.58 -8.16
N ASN A 422 34.67 -4.44 -9.11
CA ASN A 422 35.40 -4.03 -10.32
C ASN A 422 34.45 -3.43 -11.37
N ASP A 423 34.98 -3.04 -12.53
CA ASP A 423 34.22 -2.46 -13.64
C ASP A 423 33.14 -3.40 -14.23
N TYR A 424 33.22 -4.70 -13.95
CA TYR A 424 32.21 -5.70 -14.32
C TYR A 424 31.14 -5.92 -13.24
N GLN A 425 31.15 -5.12 -12.16
CA GLN A 425 30.33 -5.31 -10.96
C GLN A 425 30.55 -6.68 -10.31
N GLU A 426 31.77 -7.20 -10.38
CA GLU A 426 32.20 -8.43 -9.73
C GLU A 426 33.16 -8.13 -8.58
N VAL A 427 33.27 -9.07 -7.63
CA VAL A 427 34.11 -8.88 -6.45
C VAL A 427 35.58 -8.68 -6.81
N SER A 428 36.18 -7.63 -6.25
CA SER A 428 37.64 -7.48 -6.18
C SER A 428 38.17 -7.97 -4.83
N PHE A 429 39.49 -7.83 -4.63
CA PHE A 429 40.10 -8.14 -3.34
C PHE A 429 39.40 -7.37 -2.21
N HIS A 430 38.96 -8.09 -1.18
CA HIS A 430 38.26 -7.50 -0.06
C HIS A 430 39.18 -6.70 0.86
N THR A 431 38.65 -5.60 1.39
CA THR A 431 39.35 -4.75 2.36
C THR A 431 39.21 -5.33 3.78
N PHE A 432 38.02 -5.83 4.11
CA PHE A 432 37.71 -6.41 5.42
C PHE A 432 37.16 -7.82 5.25
N TYR A 433 37.55 -8.72 6.16
CA TYR A 433 37.14 -10.12 6.14
C TYR A 433 37.47 -10.78 7.47
N ASN A 434 36.82 -11.90 7.79
CA ASN A 434 37.18 -12.68 8.97
C ASN A 434 38.52 -13.42 8.79
N LYS A 435 39.46 -13.16 9.71
CA LYS A 435 40.77 -13.83 9.79
C LYS A 435 40.79 -15.03 10.73
N HIS A 436 39.77 -15.15 11.57
CA HIS A 436 39.64 -16.18 12.59
C HIS A 436 38.37 -16.99 12.37
N LEU A 437 38.31 -18.15 13.03
CA LEU A 437 37.12 -18.98 13.06
C LEU A 437 35.94 -18.16 13.57
N HIS A 438 34.91 -18.04 12.73
CA HIS A 438 33.63 -17.45 13.09
C HIS A 438 32.57 -18.53 12.88
N GLN A 439 31.94 -18.96 13.97
CA GLN A 439 30.92 -20.00 13.93
C GLN A 439 29.55 -19.42 14.29
N ILE A 440 28.53 -19.84 13.53
CA ILE A 440 27.14 -19.47 13.75
C ILE A 440 26.30 -20.74 13.81
N GLU A 441 25.50 -20.88 14.85
CA GLU A 441 24.46 -21.90 14.94
C GLU A 441 23.17 -21.38 14.29
N PHE A 442 22.93 -21.68 13.02
CA PHE A 442 21.80 -21.09 12.30
C PHE A 442 20.42 -21.53 12.82
N GLY A 443 20.32 -22.77 13.28
CA GLY A 443 19.11 -23.32 13.89
C GLY A 443 18.94 -23.03 15.38
N ARG A 444 19.79 -22.16 15.94
CA ARG A 444 19.67 -21.71 17.32
C ARG A 444 18.42 -20.86 17.53
N GLN A 445 18.17 -20.63 18.80
CA GLN A 445 17.10 -19.77 19.26
C GLN A 445 17.35 -18.32 18.91
N PRO A 446 16.32 -17.57 18.43
CA PRO A 446 16.46 -16.17 18.09
C PRO A 446 17.14 -15.39 19.21
N LYS A 447 18.39 -15.00 18.96
CA LYS A 447 19.19 -14.19 19.87
C LYS A 447 19.69 -12.97 19.13
N TRP A 448 19.40 -11.80 19.68
CA TRP A 448 19.81 -10.51 19.13
C TRP A 448 21.07 -10.01 19.83
N ASN A 449 22.23 -10.16 19.18
CA ASN A 449 23.52 -9.65 19.69
C ASN A 449 23.94 -8.30 19.07
N CYS A 450 23.06 -7.65 18.31
CA CYS A 450 23.39 -6.40 17.61
C CYS A 450 22.94 -5.16 18.39
N PRO A 451 23.60 -4.00 18.21
CA PRO A 451 23.17 -2.73 18.79
C PRO A 451 21.73 -2.36 18.39
N LEU A 452 20.95 -1.82 19.33
CA LEU A 452 19.62 -1.29 19.06
C LEU A 452 19.72 0.16 18.53
N PRO A 453 18.90 0.57 17.54
CA PRO A 453 18.86 1.96 17.11
C PRO A 453 18.45 2.89 18.27
N GLU A 454 19.06 4.07 18.35
CA GLU A 454 18.65 5.11 19.30
C GLU A 454 17.18 5.48 19.08
N GLY A 455 16.35 5.25 20.10
CA GLY A 455 14.89 5.41 20.05
C GLY A 455 14.11 4.12 20.28
N ALA A 456 14.73 2.95 20.07
CA ALA A 456 14.14 1.65 20.41
C ALA A 456 14.50 1.24 21.85
N ARG A 457 14.14 2.06 22.85
CA ARG A 457 14.04 1.54 24.22
C ARG A 457 12.82 0.64 24.24
N GLY A 458 13.05 -0.67 24.07
CA GLY A 458 12.04 -1.66 24.40
C GLY A 458 11.58 -1.39 25.82
N ASN A 459 10.27 -1.31 26.04
CA ASN A 459 9.70 -1.39 27.37
C ASN A 459 9.99 -2.79 27.94
N SER A 460 11.22 -3.06 28.35
CA SER A 460 11.51 -4.05 29.38
C SER A 460 11.16 -3.46 30.74
N ASN A 461 9.88 -3.11 30.91
CA ASN A 461 9.26 -3.17 32.23
C ASN A 461 8.96 -4.64 32.54
N SER A 462 10.03 -5.43 32.62
CA SER A 462 10.06 -6.68 33.33
C SER A 462 11.32 -6.58 34.18
N SER A 463 11.16 -5.91 35.32
CA SER A 463 12.01 -6.14 36.48
C SER A 463 11.89 -7.61 36.84
N GLU A 464 12.65 -8.47 36.15
CA GLU A 464 12.89 -9.84 36.56
C GLU A 464 13.86 -9.76 37.75
N GLN A 465 13.29 -9.55 38.93
CA GLN A 465 13.89 -10.00 40.17
C GLN A 465 13.87 -11.54 40.12
N GLU A 466 14.93 -12.13 39.60
CA GLU A 466 15.27 -13.51 39.92
C GLU A 466 15.95 -13.52 41.29
N ASP A 467 15.20 -13.98 42.29
CA ASP A 467 15.68 -14.37 43.61
C ASP A 467 16.87 -15.32 43.47
N SER A 468 18.07 -14.78 43.69
CA SER A 468 19.30 -15.55 43.82
C SER A 468 19.60 -15.74 45.31
N ALA A 469 19.45 -16.98 45.81
CA ALA A 469 19.88 -17.40 47.14
C ALA A 469 21.07 -18.38 47.02
N PRO A 470 22.01 -18.45 48.00
CA PRO A 470 23.13 -17.53 48.04
C PRO A 470 24.52 -18.19 47.89
N ALA A 471 25.45 -17.36 47.40
CA ALA A 471 26.89 -17.27 47.66
C ALA A 471 27.65 -18.51 48.18
N ALA A 472 28.45 -19.10 47.29
CA ALA A 472 29.72 -19.73 47.65
C ALA A 472 30.84 -18.69 47.49
N GLN A 473 31.53 -18.42 48.60
CA GLN A 473 32.66 -17.52 48.72
C GLN A 473 33.89 -18.09 47.99
N SER A 474 34.54 -17.29 47.15
CA SER A 474 35.97 -17.44 46.90
C SER A 474 36.58 -16.07 46.64
N SER A 475 37.45 -15.70 47.57
CA SER A 475 38.25 -14.50 47.62
C SER A 475 39.55 -14.68 46.82
N THR A 476 39.81 -13.81 45.87
CA THR A 476 41.18 -13.38 45.55
C THR A 476 41.15 -11.90 45.20
N GLY A 477 41.75 -11.09 46.07
CA GLY A 477 41.90 -9.66 45.90
C GLY A 477 42.99 -9.31 44.89
N GLY A 478 42.87 -8.11 44.34
CA GLY A 478 43.89 -7.42 43.58
C GLY A 478 43.52 -5.94 43.47
N ALA A 479 44.17 -5.12 44.29
CA ALA A 479 44.20 -3.66 44.22
C ALA A 479 44.51 -3.19 42.79
N GLY A 480 43.89 -2.16 42.21
CA GLY A 480 43.72 -0.80 42.71
C GLY A 480 44.77 0.11 42.06
N TYR A 481 44.37 1.08 41.24
CA TYR A 481 44.95 2.44 41.13
C TYR A 481 44.02 3.36 40.28
N PRO A 482 43.97 4.69 40.55
CA PRO A 482 42.90 5.64 40.17
C PRO A 482 43.17 6.45 38.87
N PRO A 483 42.27 7.38 38.49
CA PRO A 483 42.15 7.89 37.12
C PRO A 483 42.97 9.16 36.85
N ALA A 484 43.45 9.28 35.61
CA ALA A 484 44.10 10.48 35.08
C ALA A 484 43.06 11.41 34.44
N GLY A 485 43.10 12.67 34.88
CA GLY A 485 42.16 13.71 34.50
C GLY A 485 42.45 14.41 33.16
N ARG A 486 41.49 15.27 32.86
CA ARG A 486 41.33 16.25 31.77
C ARG A 486 42.58 17.03 31.37
N PRO A 487 42.58 17.49 30.12
CA PRO A 487 42.82 18.91 29.82
C PRO A 487 41.65 19.57 29.08
N ASN A 488 41.43 20.83 29.45
CA ASN A 488 40.55 21.83 28.84
C ASN A 488 41.11 22.35 27.50
N VAL A 489 40.22 22.85 26.63
CA VAL A 489 40.18 24.21 26.04
C VAL A 489 39.51 24.16 24.66
N GLU A 490 38.48 25.01 24.51
CA GLU A 490 37.62 25.27 23.35
C GLU A 490 38.36 25.90 22.16
N PRO A 491 37.73 25.90 20.96
CA PRO A 491 37.10 27.15 20.53
C PRO A 491 35.67 27.00 19.99
N ASP A 492 34.94 28.10 20.13
CA ASP A 492 33.53 28.35 19.88
C ASP A 492 33.10 28.21 18.40
N GLU A 493 32.00 27.49 18.16
CA GLU A 493 31.13 27.73 17.00
C GLU A 493 29.67 27.87 17.46
N GLU A 494 29.07 28.99 17.06
CA GLU A 494 27.78 29.53 17.51
C GLU A 494 26.61 28.55 17.26
N PHE A 495 26.05 28.01 18.34
CA PHE A 495 24.85 27.17 18.31
C PHE A 495 23.60 28.03 18.51
N TYR A 496 22.75 28.13 17.50
CA TYR A 496 21.45 28.82 17.57
C TYR A 496 20.52 28.12 18.57
N GLU A 497 20.35 28.73 19.75
CA GLU A 497 19.32 28.39 20.72
C GLU A 497 17.92 28.74 20.17
N ASN A 498 17.12 27.70 19.91
CA ASN A 498 15.66 27.79 19.92
C ASN A 498 15.14 26.47 20.51
N ARG A 499 15.32 26.28 21.83
CA ARG A 499 14.76 25.11 22.53
C ARG A 499 14.09 25.50 23.84
N ALA A 500 12.82 25.86 23.70
CA ALA A 500 11.71 25.49 24.56
C ALA A 500 11.92 25.64 26.07
N GLU A 501 11.74 26.87 26.56
CA GLU A 501 11.44 27.20 27.96
C GLU A 501 10.02 26.74 28.39
N ALA A 502 9.73 25.44 28.25
CA ALA A 502 8.46 24.88 28.71
C ALA A 502 8.66 23.59 29.53
N LEU A 503 9.60 23.62 30.46
CA LEU A 503 9.73 22.63 31.52
C LEU A 503 9.92 23.32 32.87
N HIS A 504 8.98 24.17 33.29
CA HIS A 504 8.78 24.51 34.70
C HIS A 504 7.32 24.87 35.00
N ARG A 505 6.74 24.11 35.94
CA ARG A 505 5.56 24.36 36.79
C ARG A 505 4.18 23.77 36.42
N GLN A 506 3.91 22.66 37.12
CA GLN A 506 2.73 22.37 37.97
C GLN A 506 1.41 21.81 37.38
N PRO A 507 0.64 21.02 38.18
CA PRO A 507 -0.22 19.93 37.70
C PRO A 507 -1.74 20.26 37.80
N PRO A 508 -2.65 19.29 37.54
CA PRO A 508 -3.36 19.13 36.28
C PRO A 508 -4.82 19.62 36.36
N GLN A 509 -5.23 20.49 35.44
CA GLN A 509 -6.64 20.79 35.24
C GLN A 509 -7.17 20.01 34.04
N ARG A 510 -8.12 19.12 34.35
CA ARG A 510 -9.01 18.38 33.46
C ARG A 510 -9.59 19.31 32.38
N ARG A 511 -8.95 19.40 31.22
CA ARG A 511 -9.54 20.03 30.03
C ARG A 511 -9.87 18.93 29.03
N GLN A 512 -11.15 18.92 28.66
CA GLN A 512 -11.79 18.03 27.72
C GLN A 512 -10.93 17.88 26.47
N GLU A 513 -10.73 16.63 26.06
CA GLU A 513 -10.10 16.21 24.81
C GLU A 513 -10.90 16.81 23.64
N THR A 514 -10.54 18.02 23.23
CA THR A 514 -10.75 18.42 21.84
C THR A 514 -9.85 17.52 21.02
N ALA A 515 -10.46 16.50 20.42
CA ALA A 515 -9.91 15.74 19.32
C ALA A 515 -9.17 16.73 18.41
N ILE A 516 -7.88 16.47 18.21
CA ILE A 516 -7.05 17.19 17.25
C ILE A 516 -7.67 16.88 15.89
N ILE A 517 -8.65 17.70 15.49
CA ILE A 517 -9.06 17.83 14.11
C ILE A 517 -7.82 18.40 13.45
N THR A 518 -7.02 17.51 12.86
CA THR A 518 -5.98 17.85 11.90
C THR A 518 -6.58 18.89 10.97
N GLN A 519 -6.11 20.13 11.06
CA GLN A 519 -6.59 21.21 10.22
C GLN A 519 -6.28 20.83 8.78
N ARG A 520 -7.32 20.36 8.08
CA ARG A 520 -7.27 19.81 6.72
C ARG A 520 -6.82 20.92 5.76
N ARG A 521 -5.61 20.79 5.20
CA ARG A 521 -5.12 21.75 4.19
C ARG A 521 -5.88 21.55 2.86
N PRO A 522 -6.18 22.62 2.11
CA PRO A 522 -6.65 22.52 0.73
C PRO A 522 -5.62 21.77 -0.13
N VAL A 523 -6.11 20.95 -1.06
CA VAL A 523 -5.25 20.21 -2.00
C VAL A 523 -4.53 21.24 -2.90
N PRO A 524 -3.19 21.32 -2.90
CA PRO A 524 -2.48 22.26 -3.76
C PRO A 524 -2.65 21.84 -5.23
N THR A 525 -3.11 22.77 -6.07
CA THR A 525 -3.02 22.60 -7.53
C THR A 525 -1.54 22.53 -7.93
N PRO A 526 -1.13 21.57 -8.78
CA PRO A 526 0.26 21.44 -9.20
C PRO A 526 0.78 22.68 -9.92
N LYS A 527 2.11 22.82 -9.91
CA LYS A 527 2.80 23.93 -10.55
C LYS A 527 2.57 23.89 -12.08
N PRO A 528 2.26 25.04 -12.71
CA PRO A 528 2.18 25.13 -14.17
C PRO A 528 3.51 24.77 -14.84
N VAL A 529 3.44 24.03 -15.95
CA VAL A 529 4.58 23.73 -16.84
C VAL A 529 4.71 24.84 -17.90
N ASN A 530 5.94 25.17 -18.32
CA ASN A 530 6.22 26.19 -19.34
C ASN A 530 5.68 25.76 -20.72
N SER A 531 4.93 26.63 -21.41
CA SER A 531 4.23 26.37 -22.68
C SER A 531 5.08 26.52 -23.95
N ASN A 532 6.40 26.76 -23.81
CA ASN A 532 7.28 26.92 -24.96
C ASN A 532 7.37 25.61 -25.79
N GLY A 533 6.83 25.64 -27.01
CA GLY A 533 6.91 24.52 -27.97
C GLY A 533 5.69 23.61 -28.03
N ALA A 534 4.50 24.05 -27.60
CA ALA A 534 3.27 23.27 -27.79
C ALA A 534 2.99 22.98 -29.28
N TRP A 535 2.53 21.78 -29.60
CA TRP A 535 1.99 21.46 -30.92
C TRP A 535 0.70 22.25 -31.18
N ASP A 536 0.53 22.71 -32.41
CA ASP A 536 -0.72 23.31 -32.87
C ASP A 536 -1.74 22.19 -33.14
N ILE A 537 -2.84 22.21 -32.40
CA ILE A 537 -3.97 21.27 -32.58
C ILE A 537 -5.13 22.05 -33.21
N PRO A 538 -5.59 21.70 -34.41
CA PRO A 538 -6.69 22.40 -35.05
C PRO A 538 -7.98 22.28 -34.22
N ALA A 539 -8.65 23.41 -33.99
CA ALA A 539 -9.94 23.45 -33.34
C ALA A 539 -11.04 22.89 -34.26
N ILE A 540 -11.98 22.13 -33.71
CA ILE A 540 -13.12 21.62 -34.45
C ILE A 540 -14.18 22.72 -34.54
N GLN A 541 -14.50 23.15 -35.77
CA GLN A 541 -15.37 24.31 -36.00
C GLN A 541 -16.85 23.97 -35.83
N CYS A 542 -17.71 24.98 -35.65
CA CYS A 542 -19.15 24.80 -35.39
C CYS A 542 -19.95 24.10 -36.52
N HIS A 543 -19.39 24.07 -37.73
CA HIS A 543 -19.92 23.36 -38.88
C HIS A 543 -19.32 21.95 -39.06
N GLU A 544 -18.36 21.56 -38.23
CA GLU A 544 -17.64 20.29 -38.31
C GLU A 544 -17.90 19.42 -37.07
N PRO A 545 -18.16 18.11 -37.24
CA PRO A 545 -18.64 17.47 -38.47
C PRO A 545 -20.08 17.90 -38.80
N GLU A 546 -20.49 17.73 -40.06
CA GLU A 546 -21.81 18.17 -40.55
C GLU A 546 -22.97 17.55 -39.74
N ASP A 547 -22.81 16.30 -39.33
CA ASP A 547 -23.77 15.52 -38.53
C ASP A 547 -23.75 15.86 -37.03
N GLY A 548 -22.75 16.62 -36.55
CA GLY A 548 -22.57 16.95 -35.13
C GLY A 548 -22.20 15.75 -34.25
N VAL A 549 -21.61 14.69 -34.83
CA VAL A 549 -21.18 13.49 -34.10
C VAL A 549 -19.67 13.51 -33.82
N PHE A 550 -19.30 13.51 -32.54
CA PHE A 550 -17.92 13.47 -32.08
C PHE A 550 -17.55 12.09 -31.55
N TYR A 551 -16.43 11.53 -31.97
CA TYR A 551 -15.86 10.30 -31.44
C TYR A 551 -14.83 10.63 -30.38
N ALA A 552 -15.11 10.29 -29.13
CA ALA A 552 -14.25 10.52 -27.99
C ALA A 552 -13.53 9.23 -27.59
N GLN A 553 -12.22 9.19 -27.78
CA GLN A 553 -11.35 8.03 -27.60
C GLN A 553 -10.19 8.36 -26.66
N MET A 554 -9.50 7.35 -26.12
CA MET A 554 -8.27 7.55 -25.35
C MET A 554 -7.05 7.58 -26.27
N GLY A 555 -5.97 8.23 -25.84
CA GLY A 555 -4.68 8.19 -26.53
C GLY A 555 -3.57 8.84 -25.72
N PRO A 556 -2.30 8.77 -26.17
CA PRO A 556 -1.14 9.29 -25.46
C PRO A 556 -1.17 10.83 -25.38
N THR A 557 -0.59 11.39 -24.32
CA THR A 557 -0.50 12.85 -24.09
C THR A 557 0.40 13.61 -25.07
N GLY A 558 1.21 12.93 -25.89
CA GLY A 558 2.10 13.59 -26.86
C GLY A 558 3.38 14.20 -26.25
N GLY A 559 3.85 13.66 -25.13
CA GLY A 559 5.12 14.06 -24.53
C GLY A 559 5.16 15.54 -24.11
N LYS A 560 6.32 16.18 -24.27
CA LYS A 560 6.56 17.58 -23.88
C LYS A 560 5.82 18.59 -24.75
N HIS A 561 5.51 18.24 -26.00
CA HIS A 561 4.87 19.14 -26.96
C HIS A 561 3.33 19.04 -26.97
N GLY A 562 2.77 17.94 -26.46
CA GLY A 562 1.33 17.72 -26.42
C GLY A 562 0.64 18.32 -25.20
N TYR A 563 -0.14 17.51 -24.50
CA TYR A 563 -1.02 17.92 -23.40
C TYR A 563 -0.36 18.87 -22.38
N PRO A 564 0.86 18.61 -21.86
CA PRO A 564 1.45 19.48 -20.85
C PRO A 564 1.78 20.88 -21.36
N ALA A 565 2.24 21.02 -22.61
CA ALA A 565 2.53 22.33 -23.19
C ALA A 565 1.27 23.09 -23.63
N ILE A 566 0.23 22.37 -24.09
CA ILE A 566 -1.06 22.96 -24.50
C ILE A 566 -1.82 23.49 -23.28
N THR A 567 -1.88 22.70 -22.21
CA THR A 567 -2.74 23.00 -21.05
C THR A 567 -1.98 23.67 -19.89
N GLY A 568 -0.66 23.54 -19.85
CA GLY A 568 0.16 23.92 -18.70
C GLY A 568 0.09 22.94 -17.52
N HIS A 569 -0.57 21.79 -17.67
CA HIS A 569 -0.80 20.81 -16.61
C HIS A 569 -0.16 19.45 -16.92
N VAL A 570 0.34 18.76 -15.89
CA VAL A 570 0.81 17.37 -16.02
C VAL A 570 -0.41 16.46 -16.26
N GLY A 571 -0.36 15.67 -17.35
CA GLY A 571 -1.42 14.72 -17.72
C GLY A 571 -1.17 13.31 -17.17
N TRP A 572 -2.07 12.39 -17.48
CA TRP A 572 -2.09 10.99 -16.97
C TRP A 572 -1.25 10.00 -17.79
N GLY A 573 -0.41 10.51 -18.71
CA GLY A 573 0.11 9.75 -19.84
C GLY A 573 -0.92 9.44 -20.94
N ILE A 574 -2.21 9.64 -20.64
CA ILE A 574 -3.33 9.56 -21.58
C ILE A 574 -4.22 10.82 -21.55
N SER A 575 -4.92 11.08 -22.65
CA SER A 575 -5.87 12.19 -22.80
C SER A 575 -7.00 11.83 -23.77
N TRP A 576 -8.05 12.64 -23.78
CA TRP A 576 -9.12 12.54 -24.76
C TRP A 576 -8.63 12.92 -26.15
N TYR A 577 -8.91 12.03 -27.10
CA TYR A 577 -8.83 12.28 -28.53
C TYR A 577 -10.24 12.47 -29.06
N ILE A 578 -10.52 13.58 -29.71
CA ILE A 578 -11.82 13.86 -30.31
C ILE A 578 -11.66 13.87 -31.82
N ASN A 579 -12.36 12.97 -32.52
CA ASN A 579 -12.20 12.76 -33.96
C ASN A 579 -10.72 12.55 -34.36
N GLY A 580 -9.95 11.86 -33.52
CA GLY A 580 -8.53 11.59 -33.73
C GLY A 580 -7.57 12.73 -33.39
N LEU A 581 -8.06 13.90 -32.96
CA LEU A 581 -7.23 15.03 -32.53
C LEU A 581 -6.98 14.99 -31.01
N LEU A 582 -5.75 15.27 -30.58
CA LEU A 582 -5.38 15.36 -29.17
C LEU A 582 -6.01 16.59 -28.52
N ILE A 583 -6.95 16.41 -27.59
CA ILE A 583 -7.61 17.48 -26.81
C ILE A 583 -7.95 18.79 -27.58
N PRO A 584 -8.62 18.73 -28.75
CA PRO A 584 -8.94 19.93 -29.52
C PRO A 584 -9.92 20.84 -28.78
N GLU A 585 -9.86 22.15 -29.05
CA GLU A 585 -10.96 23.05 -28.70
C GLU A 585 -12.14 22.79 -29.64
N ILE A 586 -13.35 22.61 -29.08
CA ILE A 586 -14.56 22.28 -29.85
C ILE A 586 -15.47 23.49 -29.88
N HIS A 587 -15.95 23.90 -31.05
CA HIS A 587 -16.92 24.99 -31.20
C HIS A 587 -18.31 24.40 -31.43
N VAL A 588 -19.29 24.78 -30.59
CA VAL A 588 -20.67 24.33 -30.68
C VAL A 588 -21.65 25.50 -30.68
N VAL A 589 -22.87 25.28 -31.16
CA VAL A 589 -23.91 26.31 -31.27
C VAL A 589 -25.08 26.02 -30.32
N ARG A 590 -25.50 27.04 -29.56
CA ARG A 590 -26.69 26.95 -28.69
C ARG A 590 -27.92 26.55 -29.50
N GLY A 591 -28.68 25.60 -28.98
CA GLY A 591 -29.89 25.09 -29.63
C GLY A 591 -29.65 23.96 -30.66
N LYS A 592 -28.41 23.71 -31.09
CA LYS A 592 -28.06 22.56 -31.94
C LYS A 592 -27.76 21.34 -31.05
N THR A 593 -28.20 20.16 -31.50
CA THR A 593 -27.95 18.89 -30.78
C THR A 593 -26.67 18.27 -31.31
N TYR A 594 -25.80 17.83 -30.39
CA TYR A 594 -24.55 17.14 -30.67
C TYR A 594 -24.54 15.77 -29.99
N THR A 595 -23.82 14.83 -30.59
CA THR A 595 -23.69 13.46 -30.08
C THR A 595 -22.22 13.14 -29.86
N PHE A 596 -21.88 12.60 -28.70
CA PHE A 596 -20.54 12.10 -28.38
C PHE A 596 -20.60 10.57 -28.29
N VAL A 597 -19.88 9.90 -29.17
CA VAL A 597 -19.64 8.45 -29.15
C VAL A 597 -18.40 8.22 -28.31
N VAL A 598 -18.58 7.64 -27.13
CA VAL A 598 -17.57 7.57 -26.08
C VAL A 598 -16.97 6.18 -26.00
N GLU A 599 -15.66 6.11 -26.17
CA GLU A 599 -14.87 4.89 -26.16
C GLU A 599 -13.74 4.97 -25.10
N GLY A 600 -14.08 5.44 -23.90
CA GLY A 600 -13.15 5.64 -22.78
C GLY A 600 -12.99 4.44 -21.83
N GLY A 601 -13.62 3.30 -22.12
CA GLY A 601 -13.59 2.13 -21.26
C GLY A 601 -14.71 2.09 -20.21
N ASN A 602 -15.07 0.87 -19.82
CA ASN A 602 -16.29 0.56 -19.06
C ASN A 602 -16.05 -0.29 -17.81
N ASN A 603 -14.79 -0.54 -17.43
CA ASN A 603 -14.46 -1.35 -16.27
C ASN A 603 -13.99 -0.49 -15.10
N PRO A 604 -14.89 -0.03 -14.20
CA PRO A 604 -14.51 0.82 -13.08
C PRO A 604 -13.41 0.22 -12.21
N ASP A 605 -13.32 -1.11 -12.15
CA ASP A 605 -12.38 -1.83 -11.29
C ASP A 605 -10.93 -1.79 -11.79
N ILE A 606 -10.71 -1.30 -13.01
CA ILE A 606 -9.38 -1.05 -13.57
C ILE A 606 -9.37 0.43 -13.97
N PRO A 607 -8.84 1.34 -13.13
CA PRO A 607 -8.87 2.79 -13.39
C PRO A 607 -8.29 3.16 -14.77
N ALA A 608 -7.22 2.46 -15.19
CA ALA A 608 -6.60 2.63 -16.52
C ALA A 608 -7.48 2.20 -17.72
N LYS A 609 -8.66 1.61 -17.47
CA LYS A 609 -9.66 1.22 -18.47
C LYS A 609 -11.04 1.80 -18.16
N TYR A 610 -11.10 2.90 -17.41
CA TYR A 610 -12.36 3.52 -17.03
C TYR A 610 -12.27 5.04 -17.02
N HIS A 611 -12.58 5.63 -18.17
CA HIS A 611 -12.56 7.07 -18.36
C HIS A 611 -13.93 7.57 -18.83
N PRO A 612 -14.93 7.72 -17.94
CA PRO A 612 -16.24 8.15 -18.37
C PRO A 612 -16.23 9.61 -18.84
N PHE A 613 -16.77 9.90 -20.02
CA PHE A 613 -16.83 11.25 -20.57
C PHE A 613 -17.99 12.05 -19.97
N TYR A 614 -17.75 13.33 -19.64
CA TYR A 614 -18.81 14.25 -19.25
C TYR A 614 -18.46 15.70 -19.59
N ILE A 615 -19.48 16.56 -19.64
CA ILE A 615 -19.34 17.99 -19.94
C ILE A 615 -19.80 18.80 -18.74
N SER A 616 -18.97 19.73 -18.26
CA SER A 616 -19.27 20.60 -17.10
C SER A 616 -18.62 21.98 -17.22
N ASP A 617 -18.92 22.89 -16.31
CA ASP A 617 -18.23 24.18 -16.16
C ASP A 617 -16.89 24.08 -15.39
N ASP A 618 -16.55 22.89 -14.91
CA ASP A 618 -15.31 22.63 -14.17
C ASP A 618 -14.12 22.38 -15.12
N PRO A 619 -13.06 23.22 -15.08
CA PRO A 619 -11.86 23.06 -15.91
C PRO A 619 -10.94 21.90 -15.48
N VAL A 620 -11.29 21.20 -14.39
CA VAL A 620 -10.42 20.19 -13.78
C VAL A 620 -10.85 18.77 -14.12
N GLY A 621 -12.15 18.47 -14.16
CA GLY A 621 -12.60 17.07 -14.29
C GLY A 621 -12.56 16.29 -12.97
N GLY A 622 -12.68 14.97 -13.06
CA GLY A 622 -12.57 14.06 -11.92
C GLY A 622 -13.64 14.29 -10.84
N TYR A 623 -14.88 14.56 -11.26
CA TYR A 623 -16.02 14.82 -10.37
C TYR A 623 -16.20 13.76 -9.27
N GLU A 624 -15.99 12.47 -9.56
CA GLU A 624 -16.19 11.37 -8.60
C GLU A 624 -15.39 11.59 -7.30
N HIS A 625 -14.13 11.96 -7.42
CA HIS A 625 -13.20 12.10 -6.29
C HIS A 625 -13.07 13.53 -5.75
N LYS A 626 -13.89 14.47 -6.24
CA LYS A 626 -14.00 15.80 -5.64
C LYS A 626 -14.66 15.74 -4.26
N ARG A 627 -14.30 16.70 -3.42
CA ARG A 627 -14.93 16.91 -2.12
C ARG A 627 -16.36 17.41 -2.30
N GLU A 628 -17.18 17.28 -1.25
CA GLU A 628 -18.61 17.59 -1.35
C GLU A 628 -18.88 19.08 -1.60
N GLU A 629 -18.05 19.96 -1.06
CA GLU A 629 -18.05 21.40 -1.33
C GLU A 629 -17.71 21.73 -2.79
N GLU A 630 -16.75 21.01 -3.37
CA GLU A 630 -16.34 21.17 -4.76
C GLU A 630 -17.43 20.65 -5.70
N LYS A 631 -18.01 19.48 -5.39
CA LYS A 631 -19.12 18.89 -6.16
C LYS A 631 -20.33 19.80 -6.29
N LYS A 632 -20.63 20.60 -5.25
CA LYS A 632 -21.73 21.59 -5.24
C LYS A 632 -21.46 22.80 -6.13
N ALA A 633 -20.19 23.13 -6.37
CA ALA A 633 -19.79 24.24 -7.24
C ALA A 633 -19.76 23.84 -8.73
N VAL A 634 -19.82 22.54 -9.05
CA VAL A 634 -19.77 22.05 -10.44
C VAL A 634 -21.17 21.87 -11.03
N ARG A 635 -21.41 22.52 -12.18
CA ARG A 635 -22.59 22.30 -13.01
C ARG A 635 -22.26 21.35 -14.16
N ILE A 636 -22.96 20.22 -14.18
CA ILE A 636 -22.81 19.20 -15.24
C ILE A 636 -23.90 19.40 -16.30
N TYR A 637 -23.49 19.48 -17.57
CA TYR A 637 -24.36 19.69 -18.73
C TYR A 637 -24.67 18.41 -19.50
N ALA A 638 -23.76 17.43 -19.51
CA ALA A 638 -23.95 16.16 -20.21
C ALA A 638 -23.10 15.03 -19.62
N GLY A 639 -23.44 13.78 -19.94
CA GLY A 639 -22.65 12.59 -19.60
C GLY A 639 -22.88 12.01 -18.21
N VAL A 640 -23.94 12.43 -17.51
CA VAL A 640 -24.35 11.87 -16.22
C VAL A 640 -25.85 11.72 -16.13
N HIS A 641 -26.30 10.75 -15.32
CA HIS A 641 -27.66 10.59 -14.87
C HIS A 641 -27.76 10.97 -13.39
N ARG A 642 -28.77 11.78 -13.04
CA ARG A 642 -29.05 12.16 -11.66
C ARG A 642 -30.25 11.36 -11.14
N SER A 643 -30.01 10.48 -10.18
CA SER A 643 -31.09 9.75 -9.53
C SER A 643 -31.93 10.68 -8.64
N ARG A 644 -33.13 10.22 -8.25
CA ARG A 644 -34.00 10.94 -7.29
C ARG A 644 -33.35 11.17 -5.93
N SER A 645 -32.38 10.33 -5.55
CA SER A 645 -31.62 10.47 -4.29
C SER A 645 -30.52 11.52 -4.34
N GLY A 646 -30.27 12.12 -5.51
CA GLY A 646 -29.15 13.04 -5.73
C GLY A 646 -27.86 12.35 -6.19
N GLN A 647 -27.80 11.00 -6.18
CA GLN A 647 -26.63 10.27 -6.71
C GLN A 647 -26.43 10.57 -8.19
N VAL A 648 -25.20 10.96 -8.54
CA VAL A 648 -24.75 11.24 -9.91
C VAL A 648 -23.99 10.03 -10.42
N THR A 649 -24.45 9.43 -11.52
CA THR A 649 -23.81 8.27 -12.16
C THR A 649 -23.39 8.64 -13.58
N PRO A 650 -22.13 8.38 -14.01
CA PRO A 650 -21.70 8.71 -15.36
C PRO A 650 -22.42 7.83 -16.39
N THR A 651 -22.83 8.44 -17.50
CA THR A 651 -23.45 7.75 -18.65
C THR A 651 -22.53 7.73 -19.88
N GLY A 652 -21.46 8.53 -19.89
CA GLY A 652 -20.42 8.51 -20.92
C GLY A 652 -19.48 7.32 -20.80
N VAL A 653 -20.00 6.12 -20.67
CA VAL A 653 -19.23 4.89 -20.45
C VAL A 653 -19.45 3.96 -21.64
N GLY A 654 -18.38 3.39 -22.20
CA GLY A 654 -18.42 2.52 -23.38
C GLY A 654 -17.18 1.63 -23.47
N ARG A 655 -17.06 0.83 -24.54
CA ARG A 655 -15.82 0.07 -24.82
C ARG A 655 -14.59 0.97 -24.78
N LEU A 656 -13.40 0.42 -24.56
CA LEU A 656 -12.17 1.20 -24.61
C LEU A 656 -11.61 1.19 -26.03
N CYS A 657 -11.41 2.35 -26.62
CA CYS A 657 -10.57 2.53 -27.81
C CYS A 657 -9.42 3.46 -27.44
N ASN A 658 -8.19 2.99 -27.69
CA ASN A 658 -6.98 3.71 -27.34
C ASN A 658 -6.07 3.85 -28.56
N TRP A 659 -5.67 5.08 -28.89
CA TRP A 659 -4.58 5.33 -29.82
C TRP A 659 -3.28 4.88 -29.17
N THR A 660 -2.54 3.99 -29.82
CA THR A 660 -1.27 3.47 -29.30
C THR A 660 -0.12 3.78 -30.25
N PRO A 661 1.01 4.35 -29.76
CA PRO A 661 2.20 4.53 -30.58
C PRO A 661 2.87 3.18 -30.87
N ASP A 662 3.67 3.14 -31.93
CA ASP A 662 4.56 2.02 -32.19
C ASP A 662 5.67 1.97 -31.12
N VAL A 663 5.93 0.78 -30.57
CA VAL A 663 6.93 0.57 -29.52
C VAL A 663 8.35 0.70 -30.08
N GLU A 664 8.53 0.38 -31.36
CA GLU A 664 9.82 0.52 -32.07
C GLU A 664 9.99 1.93 -32.68
N GLY A 665 8.96 2.77 -32.60
CA GLY A 665 8.95 4.12 -33.17
C GLY A 665 9.69 5.14 -32.30
N PRO A 666 10.04 6.31 -32.88
CA PRO A 666 10.53 7.45 -32.11
C PRO A 666 9.56 7.87 -30.99
N PRO A 667 10.06 8.39 -29.86
CA PRO A 667 9.21 9.00 -28.83
C PRO A 667 8.45 10.21 -29.38
N ALA A 668 7.32 10.56 -28.74
CA ALA A 668 6.49 11.69 -29.15
C ALA A 668 7.26 13.02 -29.27
N ASP A 669 8.25 13.24 -28.39
CA ASP A 669 9.09 14.43 -28.36
C ASP A 669 9.89 14.67 -29.67
N ASP A 670 10.14 13.62 -30.47
CA ASP A 670 10.96 13.71 -31.67
C ASP A 670 10.16 14.19 -32.91
N TYR A 671 8.84 14.30 -32.80
CA TYR A 671 7.97 14.72 -33.91
C TYR A 671 7.78 16.25 -33.93
N GLN A 672 7.96 16.86 -35.11
CA GLN A 672 7.84 18.31 -35.30
C GLN A 672 6.41 18.85 -35.13
N SER A 673 5.39 18.01 -35.35
CA SER A 673 3.98 18.41 -35.26
C SER A 673 3.12 17.23 -34.81
N PHE A 674 1.98 17.54 -34.18
CA PHE A 674 1.00 16.53 -33.82
C PHE A 674 0.54 15.72 -35.03
N GLY A 675 0.30 16.34 -36.19
CA GLY A 675 -0.11 15.60 -37.39
C GLY A 675 0.93 14.57 -37.86
N ALA A 676 2.24 14.82 -37.66
CA ALA A 676 3.26 13.82 -37.96
C ALA A 676 3.22 12.64 -36.97
N TYR A 677 3.03 12.94 -35.68
CA TYR A 677 2.89 11.93 -34.62
C TYR A 677 1.60 11.12 -34.76
N GLN A 678 0.46 11.76 -34.98
CA GLN A 678 -0.85 11.12 -35.11
C GLN A 678 -0.86 10.05 -36.21
N ARG A 679 -0.13 10.27 -37.32
CA ARG A 679 -0.03 9.29 -38.42
C ARG A 679 0.72 8.01 -38.04
N THR A 680 1.49 8.01 -36.96
CA THR A 680 2.17 6.81 -36.46
C THR A 680 1.35 6.06 -35.41
N LEU A 681 0.25 6.65 -34.93
CA LEU A 681 -0.63 6.03 -33.95
C LEU A 681 -1.56 5.00 -34.61
N THR A 682 -1.74 3.87 -33.93
CA THR A 682 -2.73 2.86 -34.30
C THR A 682 -3.85 2.85 -33.27
N LEU A 683 -5.10 3.00 -33.73
CA LEU A 683 -6.28 2.87 -32.88
C LEU A 683 -6.55 1.39 -32.56
N LYS A 684 -6.57 1.02 -31.28
CA LYS A 684 -6.90 -0.32 -30.80
C LYS A 684 -8.13 -0.28 -29.92
N CYS A 685 -9.13 -1.11 -30.23
CA CYS A 685 -10.40 -1.14 -29.51
C CYS A 685 -10.64 -2.50 -28.84
N ASP A 686 -11.07 -2.46 -27.58
CA ASP A 686 -11.66 -3.61 -26.90
C ASP A 686 -13.03 -3.94 -27.52
N ALA A 687 -13.44 -5.21 -27.46
CA ALA A 687 -14.76 -5.63 -27.92
C ALA A 687 -15.88 -5.01 -27.04
N GLY A 688 -17.00 -4.63 -27.66
CA GLY A 688 -18.16 -4.08 -26.97
C GLY A 688 -18.76 -2.87 -27.69
N GLU A 689 -19.76 -2.27 -27.05
CA GLU A 689 -20.48 -1.11 -27.57
C GLU A 689 -19.90 0.20 -27.02
N PRO A 690 -19.86 1.28 -27.82
CA PRO A 690 -19.51 2.61 -27.33
C PRO A 690 -20.64 3.18 -26.45
N GLY A 691 -20.29 4.13 -25.58
CA GLY A 691 -21.25 4.96 -24.89
C GLY A 691 -21.76 6.06 -25.82
N VAL A 692 -22.98 6.54 -25.60
CA VAL A 692 -23.54 7.64 -26.42
C VAL A 692 -24.10 8.72 -25.50
N ILE A 693 -23.58 9.93 -25.63
CA ILE A 693 -24.09 11.12 -24.94
C ILE A 693 -24.67 12.07 -25.97
N THR A 694 -25.92 12.49 -25.77
CA THR A 694 -26.53 13.58 -26.53
C THR A 694 -26.56 14.85 -25.67
N TRP A 695 -26.14 15.96 -26.25
CA TRP A 695 -26.11 17.25 -25.58
C TRP A 695 -26.60 18.37 -26.49
N LYS A 696 -27.38 19.29 -25.94
CA LYS A 696 -27.89 20.47 -26.62
C LYS A 696 -27.61 21.68 -25.73
N PRO A 697 -26.52 22.44 -25.96
CA PRO A 697 -26.25 23.66 -25.19
C PRO A 697 -27.44 24.61 -25.31
N ASP A 698 -27.90 25.13 -24.19
CA ASP A 698 -29.02 26.06 -24.09
C ASP A 698 -28.55 27.50 -23.84
N ARG A 699 -29.48 28.43 -23.73
CA ARG A 699 -29.20 29.85 -23.43
C ARG A 699 -28.53 30.10 -22.08
N ASN A 700 -28.55 29.14 -21.15
CA ASN A 700 -27.93 29.26 -19.82
C ASN A 700 -26.56 28.59 -19.75
N THR A 701 -26.14 27.94 -20.83
CA THR A 701 -24.83 27.30 -20.95
C THR A 701 -23.77 28.40 -21.12
N PRO A 702 -22.72 28.47 -20.28
CA PRO A 702 -21.64 29.45 -20.42
C PRO A 702 -20.93 29.35 -21.78
N ASP A 703 -20.28 30.44 -22.19
CA ASP A 703 -19.52 30.49 -23.46
C ASP A 703 -18.31 29.54 -23.47
N THR A 704 -17.83 29.13 -22.29
CA THR A 704 -16.81 28.10 -22.16
C THR A 704 -17.26 27.06 -21.15
N VAL A 705 -17.31 25.81 -21.60
CA VAL A 705 -17.46 24.62 -20.78
C VAL A 705 -16.32 23.65 -21.09
N TYR A 706 -16.22 22.55 -20.37
CA TYR A 706 -15.10 21.62 -20.45
C TYR A 706 -15.62 20.20 -20.63
N TYR A 707 -14.98 19.46 -21.53
CA TYR A 707 -15.13 18.01 -21.58
C TYR A 707 -14.00 17.36 -20.79
N HIS A 708 -14.34 16.45 -19.89
CA HIS A 708 -13.36 15.77 -19.06
C HIS A 708 -13.76 14.33 -18.79
N CYS A 709 -12.88 13.64 -18.06
CA CYS A 709 -13.19 12.36 -17.47
C CYS A 709 -13.86 12.56 -16.10
N PHE A 710 -14.91 11.78 -15.84
CA PHE A 710 -15.68 11.84 -14.59
C PHE A 710 -14.87 11.40 -13.38
N THR A 711 -13.92 10.48 -13.58
CA THR A 711 -13.08 9.90 -12.52
C THR A 711 -11.68 10.51 -12.48
N HIS A 712 -11.12 10.89 -13.64
CA HIS A 712 -9.75 11.40 -13.73
C HIS A 712 -9.72 12.89 -14.07
N ARG A 713 -8.86 13.65 -13.39
CA ARG A 713 -8.68 15.10 -13.60
C ARG A 713 -7.77 15.38 -14.78
N TYR A 714 -7.95 16.49 -15.48
CA TYR A 714 -7.00 16.94 -16.51
C TYR A 714 -6.78 15.93 -17.65
N LEU A 715 -7.88 15.37 -18.20
CA LEU A 715 -7.84 14.49 -19.38
C LEU A 715 -8.37 15.13 -20.66
N GLY A 716 -9.00 16.30 -20.56
CA GLY A 716 -9.76 16.90 -21.67
C GLY A 716 -9.57 18.41 -21.71
N TRP A 717 -10.42 19.10 -22.45
CA TRP A 717 -10.21 20.51 -22.76
C TRP A 717 -11.51 21.28 -22.98
N LYS A 718 -11.41 22.43 -23.65
CA LYS A 718 -12.47 23.43 -23.75
C LYS A 718 -13.46 23.11 -24.86
N ILE A 719 -14.72 23.44 -24.59
CA ILE A 719 -15.77 23.62 -25.58
C ILE A 719 -16.20 25.09 -25.54
N HIS A 720 -16.12 25.76 -26.68
CA HIS A 720 -16.64 27.11 -26.88
C HIS A 720 -18.06 27.06 -27.41
N VAL A 721 -18.98 27.73 -26.71
CA VAL A 721 -20.41 27.72 -26.99
C VAL A 721 -20.81 29.06 -27.60
N HIS A 722 -21.29 29.04 -28.84
CA HIS A 722 -21.65 30.22 -29.63
C HIS A 722 -23.17 30.31 -29.84
N ASP A 723 -23.68 31.52 -30.08
CA ASP A 723 -25.11 31.72 -30.38
C ASP A 723 -25.45 31.42 -31.85
N SER A 724 -24.51 31.67 -32.77
CA SER A 724 -24.59 31.36 -34.20
C SER A 724 -23.25 30.84 -34.73
N CYS A 725 -23.26 30.21 -35.91
CA CYS A 725 -22.07 29.80 -36.63
C CYS A 725 -21.90 30.72 -37.85
N ASP A 726 -21.23 31.85 -37.65
CA ASP A 726 -21.02 32.82 -38.74
C ASP A 726 -19.94 32.28 -39.69
N SER A 727 -20.27 32.25 -40.98
CA SER A 727 -19.40 31.67 -42.02
C SER A 727 -18.57 32.71 -42.79
N GLU A 728 -18.52 33.97 -42.34
CA GLU A 728 -17.89 35.05 -43.09
C GLU A 728 -16.67 35.67 -42.37
N ALA A 729 -15.54 35.67 -43.10
CA ALA A 729 -14.25 36.33 -42.82
C ALA A 729 -13.20 35.57 -41.98
N GLY A 730 -12.46 34.66 -42.63
CA GLY A 730 -10.97 34.60 -42.62
C GLY A 730 -10.19 34.39 -41.33
N GLY A 731 -10.84 34.24 -40.18
CA GLY A 731 -10.19 34.08 -38.87
C GLY A 731 -11.25 33.72 -37.82
N LEU A 732 -11.59 32.43 -37.77
CA LEU A 732 -12.70 31.86 -37.01
C LEU A 732 -12.65 32.19 -35.52
N LYS A 733 -13.53 33.10 -35.07
CA LYS A 733 -13.98 33.19 -33.67
C LYS A 733 -15.49 33.38 -33.71
N GLY A 734 -16.25 32.40 -33.22
CA GLY A 734 -17.69 32.59 -33.06
C GLY A 734 -17.96 33.75 -32.09
N ALA A 735 -19.02 34.51 -32.36
CA ALA A 735 -19.39 35.66 -31.55
C ALA A 735 -19.88 35.18 -30.18
N ALA A 736 -19.11 35.46 -29.12
CA ALA A 736 -19.58 35.36 -27.73
C ALA A 736 -20.54 36.52 -27.42
N SER A 737 -21.51 36.30 -26.54
CA SER A 737 -22.57 37.27 -26.22
C SER A 737 -22.02 38.58 -25.62
N GLU A 738 -22.55 39.72 -26.08
CA GLU A 738 -22.34 41.03 -25.43
C GLU A 738 -23.04 41.07 -24.05
N ARG A 739 -22.32 41.51 -23.02
CA ARG A 739 -22.88 41.65 -21.66
C ARG A 739 -23.88 42.80 -21.60
N HIS A 740 -25.18 42.51 -21.54
CA HIS A 740 -26.18 43.47 -21.09
C HIS A 740 -26.24 43.52 -19.56
N GLU A 741 -25.83 44.64 -18.96
CA GLU A 741 -26.13 44.95 -17.56
C GLU A 741 -27.64 45.06 -17.36
N ILE A 742 -28.22 44.13 -16.60
CA ILE A 742 -29.58 44.27 -16.07
C ILE A 742 -29.51 45.31 -14.95
N ARG A 743 -29.72 46.59 -15.28
CA ARG A 743 -29.93 47.64 -14.27
C ARG A 743 -31.27 47.41 -13.57
N LEU A 744 -31.22 46.94 -12.33
CA LEU A 744 -32.38 46.95 -11.43
C LEU A 744 -32.75 48.40 -11.08
N PRO A 745 -34.00 48.84 -11.28
CA PRO A 745 -34.37 50.24 -11.15
C PRO A 745 -34.44 50.68 -9.68
N ALA A 746 -33.70 51.74 -9.35
CA ALA A 746 -33.83 52.46 -8.09
C ALA A 746 -35.12 53.31 -8.09
N LYS A 747 -35.90 53.18 -7.01
CA LYS A 747 -37.09 53.98 -6.68
C LYS A 747 -36.72 55.43 -6.41
N ALA A 748 -37.42 56.40 -7.01
CA ALA A 748 -38.05 57.55 -6.33
C ALA A 748 -38.60 58.63 -7.30
N THR A 749 -39.83 59.10 -6.98
CA THR A 749 -40.43 60.47 -7.12
C THR A 749 -40.70 61.04 -8.53
N VAL A 750 -41.95 61.19 -9.03
CA VAL A 750 -43.13 62.06 -8.67
C VAL A 750 -43.18 63.39 -9.48
N ALA A 751 -44.38 63.67 -10.05
CA ALA A 751 -44.90 64.84 -10.81
C ALA A 751 -45.06 64.58 -12.34
N GLU A 752 -46.17 64.80 -13.06
CA GLU A 752 -47.51 65.41 -12.87
C GLU A 752 -48.44 64.99 -14.08
N PRO A 753 -49.72 65.43 -14.25
CA PRO A 753 -50.81 64.57 -14.78
C PRO A 753 -51.46 64.92 -16.16
N ALA A 754 -52.33 63.99 -16.60
CA ALA A 754 -53.52 64.05 -17.50
C ALA A 754 -53.32 64.02 -19.04
N PRO A 755 -54.24 63.43 -19.86
CA PRO A 755 -55.62 63.00 -19.57
C PRO A 755 -55.95 61.51 -19.87
N VAL A 756 -57.16 61.14 -19.45
CA VAL A 756 -57.72 59.80 -19.23
C VAL A 756 -58.63 59.39 -20.40
N HIS A 757 -58.52 58.12 -20.83
CA HIS A 757 -59.59 57.40 -21.52
C HIS A 757 -59.92 56.15 -20.70
N GLU A 758 -61.08 56.18 -20.04
CA GLU A 758 -61.71 55.08 -19.32
C GLU A 758 -62.45 54.18 -20.33
N ASP A 759 -62.13 52.89 -20.35
CA ASP A 759 -63.11 51.81 -20.15
C ASP A 759 -62.44 50.41 -20.14
N TYR A 760 -62.48 49.82 -18.94
CA TYR A 760 -62.39 48.41 -18.51
C TYR A 760 -61.09 47.58 -18.60
N ALA A 761 -60.50 47.44 -17.40
CA ALA A 761 -60.17 46.19 -16.69
C ALA A 761 -59.30 45.14 -17.41
N GLY A 762 -58.07 45.02 -16.93
CA GLY A 762 -57.21 43.87 -17.18
C GLY A 762 -57.83 42.58 -16.65
N GLU A 763 -58.14 41.67 -17.54
CA GLU A 763 -58.20 40.26 -17.20
C GLU A 763 -56.78 39.75 -16.98
N ALA A 764 -56.56 39.19 -15.79
CA ALA A 764 -55.36 38.47 -15.45
C ALA A 764 -55.06 37.44 -16.54
N SER A 765 -53.87 37.53 -17.14
CA SER A 765 -53.31 36.46 -17.97
C SER A 765 -53.19 35.21 -17.10
N VAL A 766 -54.25 34.41 -17.16
CA VAL A 766 -54.39 33.08 -16.60
C VAL A 766 -53.15 32.27 -16.96
N ARG A 767 -52.47 31.78 -15.92
CA ARG A 767 -51.52 30.67 -16.05
C ARG A 767 -52.14 29.65 -16.98
N HIS A 768 -51.44 29.32 -18.06
CA HIS A 768 -51.71 28.09 -18.81
C HIS A 768 -51.41 26.89 -17.88
N GLU A 769 -52.33 26.61 -16.97
CA GLU A 769 -52.59 25.25 -16.53
C GLU A 769 -53.16 24.54 -17.74
N THR A 770 -52.28 23.92 -18.51
CA THR A 770 -52.67 22.90 -19.46
C THR A 770 -53.25 21.75 -18.64
N LYS A 771 -54.57 21.81 -18.43
CA LYS A 771 -55.40 20.67 -18.07
C LYS A 771 -55.28 19.64 -19.21
N MET A 772 -54.20 18.86 -19.16
CA MET A 772 -54.18 17.50 -19.69
C MET A 772 -55.04 16.63 -18.77
N ALA A 773 -56.35 16.89 -18.80
CA ALA A 773 -57.32 15.98 -18.23
C ALA A 773 -57.46 14.78 -19.16
N SER A 774 -57.15 13.60 -18.63
CA SER A 774 -58.00 12.42 -18.82
C SER A 774 -57.97 11.70 -20.19
N ALA A 775 -56.80 11.52 -20.81
CA ALA A 775 -56.60 10.40 -21.75
C ALA A 775 -55.77 9.26 -21.14
N LEU A 776 -54.74 9.56 -20.35
CA LEU A 776 -53.86 8.52 -19.77
C LEU A 776 -54.27 8.02 -18.37
N LEU A 777 -55.15 8.73 -17.66
CA LEU A 777 -55.79 8.23 -16.43
C LEU A 777 -57.05 7.36 -16.69
N ARG A 778 -57.43 7.16 -17.96
CA ARG A 778 -58.45 6.17 -18.35
C ARG A 778 -57.87 4.78 -18.64
N LEU A 779 -56.55 4.62 -18.61
CA LEU A 779 -55.89 3.31 -18.77
C LEU A 779 -55.45 2.66 -17.44
N SER A 780 -55.61 3.31 -16.28
CA SER A 780 -55.29 2.72 -14.97
C SER A 780 -56.48 2.46 -14.04
N ARG A 781 -57.71 2.38 -14.57
CA ARG A 781 -58.88 1.84 -13.83
C ARG A 781 -59.60 0.67 -14.49
N ARG A 782 -59.00 0.10 -15.55
CA ARG A 782 -59.25 -1.30 -15.95
C ARG A 782 -58.22 -2.28 -15.35
N ALA A 783 -57.29 -1.79 -14.55
CA ALA A 783 -56.48 -2.57 -13.64
C ALA A 783 -56.65 -1.96 -12.24
N TYR A 784 -57.81 -2.25 -11.64
CA TYR A 784 -57.88 -2.42 -10.20
C TYR A 784 -57.19 -3.73 -9.84
#